data_AF-A0A5N9G1F6-F1
#
_entry.id   AF-A0A5N9G1F6-F1
#
_cell.length_a   1.000
_cell.length_b   1.000
_cell.length_c   1.000
_cell.angle_alpha   90.00
_cell.angle_beta   90.00
_cell.angle_gamma   90.00
#
_symmetry.space_group_name_H-M   'P 1'
#
loop_
_entity.id
_entity.type
_entity.pdbx_description
1 polymer ?
#
loop_
_entity_poly.entity_id
_entity_poly.type
_entity_poly.pdbx_seq_one_letter_code
_entity_poly.pdbx_strand_id
1 'polypeptide(L)'
;MKINLVVMIALTILLVVLAPLLVMGIINLGNNIKTDDDIKSETQVASQKDQETEPGLPSSATTLILTYPSPIPTYTPLPTYTPVPTYTPLPTYTPVPIYTPYPTVPPTPIPTPTGTPTPTNTPIPTSTPISAKATATTYFANQRQAFTPLIGLCDFSSSLIPKLSIEELAFMNKNKLSEAARFFPSKIFDDETTKIVATGNIETFPVTLYDDGTHGDDIANDALFSRACVSKTDLDLTLTDFDNLAASYQFHDGVLRIVDSSLRGTVPVTTLSSDLMATENAMFMTLGTEPYKKVRSGDTSGLQNPKTCETCEEVLNVFGDVLDHIILVPDEPTFNKNTKEYTNYLRTSDSTKGIMTYGDPICDPTGWNNHGISGSINKDYQDLKFGCPSKFLDGRDYPRLKGIIWAGEMEGLNAAFGHWVGIGPRNGNFPLNSGVSWNSIDRKNIDDSTTVKGPYPITGSLWDTERGKPHKVQILSNNKWQDARIETNGDGVFSLTNLDTDHYKFDDVFLYMMGFMSYEDALSEKYYYLEELDLSNCTTGAQNLLCSAQDTVIEETQYKNAIEFTVKNILSTYGSRDPVYSEATTHLNAPAIVLSESVPSDASIVWHDLLFDWWGTKEGYKANYGGHTWKSVTKGKATISTGYR
;
A
#
# COMPACT_ATOMS: atom_id res chain seq x y z
N MET A 1 3.40 23.22 -39.32
CA MET A 1 3.84 24.60 -39.07
C MET A 1 5.33 24.69 -39.41
N LYS A 2 5.72 25.37 -40.50
CA LYS A 2 7.14 25.45 -40.89
C LYS A 2 7.80 26.59 -40.11
N ILE A 3 8.60 26.24 -39.09
CA ILE A 3 9.43 27.22 -38.37
C ILE A 3 10.52 27.68 -39.34
N ASN A 4 10.61 29.00 -39.50
CA ASN A 4 11.49 29.65 -40.46
C ASN A 4 12.96 29.36 -40.08
N LEU A 5 13.80 28.91 -41.03
CA LEU A 5 15.17 28.48 -40.78
C LEU A 5 16.02 29.54 -40.04
N VAL A 6 15.69 30.82 -40.26
CA VAL A 6 16.31 31.97 -39.60
C VAL A 6 16.02 32.01 -38.09
N VAL A 7 14.82 31.60 -37.67
CA VAL A 7 14.41 31.54 -36.26
C VAL A 7 15.12 30.39 -35.55
N MET A 8 15.30 29.25 -36.22
CA MET A 8 16.09 28.14 -35.67
C MET A 8 17.54 28.56 -35.45
N ILE A 9 18.19 29.18 -36.44
CA ILE A 9 19.59 29.63 -36.31
C ILE A 9 19.74 30.68 -35.19
N ALA A 10 18.78 31.60 -35.05
CA ALA A 10 18.80 32.58 -33.98
C ALA A 10 18.66 31.96 -32.58
N LEU A 11 17.79 30.95 -32.42
CA LEU A 11 17.63 30.22 -31.16
C LEU A 11 18.88 29.39 -30.81
N THR A 12 19.51 28.76 -31.81
CA THR A 12 20.75 27.97 -31.58
C THR A 12 21.90 28.87 -31.15
N ILE A 13 22.07 30.04 -31.79
CA ILE A 13 23.09 31.02 -31.39
C ILE A 13 22.82 31.55 -29.97
N LEU A 14 21.55 31.81 -29.63
CA LEU A 14 21.17 32.29 -28.30
C LEU A 14 21.49 31.25 -27.20
N LEU A 15 21.24 29.95 -27.46
CA LEU A 15 21.55 28.85 -26.54
C LEU A 15 23.06 28.65 -26.36
N VAL A 16 23.85 28.75 -27.44
CA VAL A 16 25.31 28.60 -27.38
C VAL A 16 25.98 29.76 -26.63
N VAL A 17 25.38 30.96 -26.65
CA VAL A 17 25.90 32.14 -25.93
C VAL A 17 25.48 32.16 -24.46
N LEU A 18 24.29 31.66 -24.11
CA LEU A 18 23.79 31.68 -22.72
C LEU A 18 24.36 30.54 -21.84
N ALA A 19 24.66 29.37 -22.41
CA ALA A 19 25.16 28.22 -21.65
C ALA A 19 26.49 28.47 -20.90
N PRO A 20 27.52 29.14 -21.49
CA PRO A 20 28.77 29.43 -20.78
C PRO A 20 28.61 30.45 -19.64
N LEU A 21 27.67 31.38 -19.76
CA LEU A 21 27.41 32.42 -18.74
C LEU A 21 26.73 31.83 -17.49
N LEU A 22 25.90 30.80 -17.66
CA LEU A 22 25.25 30.11 -16.54
C LEU A 22 26.26 29.27 -15.74
N VAL A 23 27.21 28.61 -16.42
CA VAL A 23 28.27 27.80 -15.80
C VAL A 23 29.24 28.68 -14.99
N MET A 24 29.54 29.89 -15.48
CA MET A 24 30.43 30.83 -14.78
C MET A 24 29.77 31.45 -13.52
N GLY A 25 28.43 31.53 -13.48
CA GLY A 25 27.68 31.95 -12.29
C GLY A 25 27.66 30.93 -11.16
N ILE A 26 27.70 29.62 -11.48
CA ILE A 26 27.68 28.54 -10.47
C ILE A 26 29.05 28.38 -9.79
N ILE A 27 30.15 28.62 -10.51
CA ILE A 27 31.52 28.49 -9.96
C ILE A 27 31.84 29.58 -8.93
N ASN A 28 31.23 30.77 -9.04
CA ASN A 28 31.46 31.87 -8.08
C ASN A 28 30.65 31.76 -6.77
N LEU A 29 29.63 30.89 -6.71
CA LEU A 29 28.91 30.62 -5.45
C LEU A 29 29.58 29.53 -4.59
N GLY A 30 30.42 28.67 -5.17
CA GLY A 30 31.03 27.52 -4.48
C GLY A 30 32.29 27.81 -3.67
N ASN A 31 32.88 29.01 -3.78
CA ASN A 31 34.18 29.33 -3.16
C ASN A 31 34.10 30.11 -1.84
N ASN A 32 32.91 30.31 -1.25
CA ASN A 32 32.74 31.08 -0.01
C ASN A 32 32.21 30.29 1.20
N ILE A 33 32.35 28.98 1.21
CA ILE A 33 32.08 28.19 2.42
C ILE A 33 33.34 27.39 2.75
N LYS A 34 34.23 28.00 3.52
CA LYS A 34 35.23 27.28 4.31
C LYS A 34 34.75 27.22 5.75
N THR A 35 34.72 25.98 6.22
CA THR A 35 34.87 25.49 7.59
C THR A 35 35.72 26.38 8.49
N ASP A 36 35.29 26.58 9.73
CA ASP A 36 36.18 26.80 10.86
C ASP A 36 35.66 26.00 12.06
N ASP A 37 36.50 25.05 12.51
CA ASP A 37 36.52 24.61 13.89
C ASP A 37 37.31 25.64 14.70
N ASP A 38 36.81 25.85 15.92
CA ASP A 38 37.53 26.17 17.13
C ASP A 38 37.96 27.62 17.47
N ILE A 39 37.44 28.02 18.65
CA ILE A 39 38.10 28.74 19.75
C ILE A 39 37.76 30.24 19.94
N LYS A 40 37.03 30.44 21.06
CA LYS A 40 37.01 31.57 22.03
C LYS A 40 36.13 32.78 21.75
N SER A 41 35.00 32.79 22.44
CA SER A 41 34.29 34.00 22.85
C SER A 41 34.87 34.57 24.15
N GLU A 42 35.33 35.82 24.12
CA GLU A 42 35.22 36.74 25.25
C GLU A 42 34.43 37.98 24.79
N THR A 43 33.23 38.08 25.39
CA THR A 43 32.63 39.25 26.06
C THR A 43 32.56 40.63 25.40
N GLN A 44 31.38 41.23 25.62
CA GLN A 44 31.01 42.66 25.70
C GLN A 44 30.37 43.26 24.45
N VAL A 45 29.05 43.52 24.42
CA VAL A 45 28.15 44.39 25.23
C VAL A 45 27.84 45.70 24.48
N ALA A 46 26.55 46.04 24.49
CA ALA A 46 25.90 47.32 24.16
C ALA A 46 25.67 47.60 22.66
N SER A 47 24.43 47.62 22.15
CA SER A 47 23.23 48.43 22.45
C SER A 47 23.16 49.76 21.68
N GLN A 48 21.98 49.97 21.06
CA GLN A 48 21.37 51.24 20.60
C GLN A 48 21.93 51.82 19.29
N LYS A 49 21.21 52.54 18.42
CA LYS A 49 19.80 52.99 18.30
C LYS A 49 19.61 53.57 16.88
N ASP A 50 18.39 53.47 16.37
CA ASP A 50 17.57 54.41 15.57
C ASP A 50 18.16 55.42 14.54
N GLN A 51 17.48 55.39 13.38
CA GLN A 51 16.90 56.48 12.56
C GLN A 51 17.71 57.39 11.60
N GLU A 52 17.24 57.34 10.34
CA GLU A 52 16.94 58.41 9.37
C GLU A 52 17.86 59.64 9.22
N THR A 53 18.32 59.91 7.98
CA THR A 53 17.88 61.07 7.17
C THR A 53 18.51 61.10 5.75
N GLU A 54 17.66 61.31 4.74
CA GLU A 54 17.95 61.92 3.41
C GLU A 54 18.26 63.45 3.55
N PRO A 55 18.62 64.31 2.53
CA PRO A 55 18.05 64.40 1.14
C PRO A 55 18.90 65.08 0.00
N GLY A 56 18.35 65.17 -1.24
CA GLY A 56 18.65 66.31 -2.18
C GLY A 56 18.61 66.12 -3.72
N LEU A 57 17.46 66.48 -4.35
CA LEU A 57 17.10 67.17 -5.66
C LEU A 57 18.17 67.54 -6.76
N PRO A 58 17.82 67.94 -8.04
CA PRO A 58 16.50 68.31 -8.61
C PRO A 58 16.12 67.99 -10.09
N SER A 59 14.84 68.31 -10.36
CA SER A 59 14.00 68.50 -11.56
C SER A 59 14.59 69.07 -12.87
N SER A 60 14.10 68.58 -14.03
CA SER A 60 13.57 69.46 -15.10
C SER A 60 12.69 68.72 -16.12
N ALA A 61 11.66 69.43 -16.59
CA ALA A 61 10.53 68.96 -17.38
C ALA A 61 10.77 68.97 -18.90
N THR A 62 10.11 68.09 -19.66
CA THR A 62 9.74 68.36 -21.06
C THR A 62 8.47 67.61 -21.48
N THR A 63 7.69 68.31 -22.29
CA THR A 63 6.28 68.20 -22.68
C THR A 63 5.86 66.96 -23.47
N LEU A 64 4.60 66.55 -23.23
CA LEU A 64 3.80 65.54 -23.94
C LEU A 64 3.72 65.75 -25.46
N ILE A 65 3.84 64.67 -26.23
CA ILE A 65 3.22 64.51 -27.56
C ILE A 65 2.15 63.43 -27.43
N LEU A 66 0.89 63.82 -27.64
CA LEU A 66 -0.28 62.94 -27.69
C LEU A 66 -0.38 62.32 -29.09
N THR A 67 -0.24 61.00 -29.18
CA THR A 67 -0.75 60.21 -30.31
C THR A 67 -1.81 59.24 -29.78
N TYR A 68 -3.03 59.39 -30.29
CA TYR A 68 -4.17 58.52 -30.00
C TYR A 68 -3.89 57.08 -30.48
N PRO A 69 -4.23 56.04 -29.69
CA PRO A 69 -4.27 54.68 -30.20
C PRO A 69 -5.47 54.48 -31.15
N SER A 70 -5.21 53.76 -32.24
CA SER A 70 -6.20 53.23 -33.20
C SER A 70 -7.34 52.44 -32.51
N PRO A 71 -8.53 52.36 -33.14
CA PRO A 71 -9.65 51.63 -32.57
C PRO A 71 -9.34 50.14 -32.39
N ILE A 72 -9.70 49.63 -31.22
CA ILE A 72 -9.61 48.22 -30.82
C ILE A 72 -10.51 47.39 -31.76
N PRO A 73 -10.05 46.25 -32.31
CA PRO A 73 -10.90 45.37 -33.10
C PRO A 73 -12.04 44.82 -32.23
N THR A 74 -13.27 45.06 -32.66
CA THR A 74 -14.47 44.43 -32.09
C THR A 74 -14.40 42.91 -32.24
N TYR A 75 -14.51 42.22 -31.11
CA TYR A 75 -14.58 40.76 -31.06
C TYR A 75 -15.78 40.24 -31.86
N THR A 76 -15.51 39.32 -32.79
CA THR A 76 -16.52 38.49 -33.43
C THR A 76 -17.17 37.60 -32.35
N PRO A 77 -18.51 37.55 -32.22
CA PRO A 77 -19.15 36.68 -31.24
C PRO A 77 -18.84 35.21 -31.53
N LEU A 78 -18.49 34.48 -30.47
CA LEU A 78 -18.25 33.03 -30.49
C LEU A 78 -19.54 32.31 -30.92
N PRO A 79 -19.49 31.25 -31.75
CA PRO A 79 -20.68 30.49 -32.11
C PRO A 79 -21.42 30.00 -30.86
N THR A 80 -22.70 30.33 -30.76
CA THR A 80 -23.61 29.83 -29.74
C THR A 80 -23.69 28.31 -29.82
N TYR A 81 -23.36 27.63 -28.73
CA TYR A 81 -23.51 26.19 -28.59
C TYR A 81 -24.97 25.78 -28.84
N THR A 82 -25.16 24.86 -29.77
CA THR A 82 -26.42 24.13 -29.93
C THR A 82 -26.71 23.39 -28.63
N PRO A 83 -27.90 23.54 -28.01
CA PRO A 83 -28.21 22.84 -26.77
C PRO A 83 -28.13 21.32 -27.01
N VAL A 84 -27.42 20.64 -26.12
CA VAL A 84 -27.33 19.17 -26.08
C VAL A 84 -28.75 18.63 -25.86
N PRO A 85 -29.19 17.58 -26.59
CA PRO A 85 -30.51 16.98 -26.39
C PRO A 85 -30.69 16.59 -24.92
N THR A 86 -31.77 17.06 -24.33
CA THR A 86 -32.17 16.68 -22.97
C THR A 86 -32.53 15.20 -22.97
N TYR A 87 -31.86 14.43 -22.12
CA TYR A 87 -32.15 13.01 -21.95
C TYR A 87 -33.59 12.84 -21.50
N THR A 88 -34.36 12.07 -22.27
CA THR A 88 -35.65 11.54 -21.86
C THR A 88 -35.44 10.71 -20.59
N PRO A 89 -36.17 10.96 -19.49
CA PRO A 89 -36.02 10.16 -18.27
C PRO A 89 -36.29 8.68 -18.58
N LEU A 90 -35.40 7.81 -18.07
CA LEU A 90 -35.57 6.36 -18.17
C LEU A 90 -36.91 5.96 -17.52
N PRO A 91 -37.63 4.95 -18.05
CA PRO A 91 -38.86 4.47 -17.43
C PRO A 91 -38.59 4.06 -15.97
N THR A 92 -39.37 4.60 -15.03
CA THR A 92 -39.38 4.14 -13.64
C THR A 92 -39.76 2.67 -13.60
N TYR A 93 -38.88 1.84 -13.04
CA TYR A 93 -39.10 0.41 -12.85
C TYR A 93 -40.41 0.15 -12.10
N THR A 94 -41.28 -0.65 -12.71
CA THR A 94 -42.44 -1.23 -12.06
C THR A 94 -41.94 -2.13 -10.92
N PRO A 95 -42.40 -1.95 -9.66
CA PRO A 95 -41.97 -2.79 -8.55
C PRO A 95 -42.29 -4.27 -8.83
N VAL A 96 -41.29 -5.13 -8.58
CA VAL A 96 -41.39 -6.58 -8.75
C VAL A 96 -42.42 -7.13 -7.74
N PRO A 97 -43.32 -8.05 -8.14
CA PRO A 97 -44.30 -8.63 -7.23
C PRO A 97 -43.62 -9.28 -6.01
N ILE A 98 -44.07 -8.88 -4.82
CA ILE A 98 -43.65 -9.45 -3.55
C ILE A 98 -44.12 -10.90 -3.48
N TYR A 99 -43.19 -11.83 -3.30
CA TYR A 99 -43.52 -13.23 -3.07
C TYR A 99 -44.31 -13.39 -1.77
N THR A 100 -45.49 -14.01 -1.87
CA THR A 100 -46.26 -14.46 -0.71
C THR A 100 -45.45 -15.49 0.09
N PRO A 101 -45.27 -15.31 1.40
CA PRO A 101 -44.51 -16.24 2.23
C PRO A 101 -45.15 -17.64 2.24
N TYR A 102 -44.30 -18.67 2.25
CA TYR A 102 -44.69 -20.08 2.28
C TYR A 102 -45.39 -20.40 3.63
N PRO A 103 -46.45 -21.22 3.66
CA PRO A 103 -47.15 -21.58 4.88
C PRO A 103 -46.21 -22.28 5.89
N THR A 104 -46.26 -21.80 7.13
CA THR A 104 -45.47 -22.29 8.26
C THR A 104 -45.96 -23.68 8.67
N VAL A 105 -45.04 -24.64 8.78
CA VAL A 105 -45.36 -26.01 9.24
C VAL A 105 -45.74 -25.97 10.73
N PRO A 106 -46.83 -26.61 11.18
CA PRO A 106 -47.24 -26.61 12.57
C PRO A 106 -46.23 -27.35 13.47
N PRO A 107 -46.03 -26.91 14.73
CA PRO A 107 -45.04 -27.48 15.63
C PRO A 107 -45.41 -28.89 16.11
N THR A 108 -44.39 -29.74 16.19
CA THR A 108 -44.43 -31.11 16.74
C THR A 108 -44.79 -31.08 18.24
N PRO A 109 -45.63 -32.00 18.76
CA PRO A 109 -46.04 -32.00 20.16
C PRO A 109 -44.88 -32.29 21.13
N ILE A 110 -44.86 -31.52 22.22
CA ILE A 110 -43.88 -31.59 23.32
C ILE A 110 -44.14 -32.84 24.18
N PRO A 111 -43.11 -33.62 24.58
CA PRO A 111 -43.27 -34.73 25.51
C PRO A 111 -43.57 -34.26 26.95
N THR A 112 -44.47 -34.99 27.60
CA THR A 112 -44.98 -34.80 28.97
C THR A 112 -43.87 -34.85 30.04
N PRO A 113 -43.88 -33.97 31.06
CA PRO A 113 -42.87 -33.97 32.11
C PRO A 113 -43.03 -35.12 33.12
N THR A 114 -41.92 -35.79 33.42
CA THR A 114 -41.77 -36.79 34.50
C THR A 114 -41.52 -36.11 35.84
N GLY A 115 -42.02 -36.74 36.91
CA GLY A 115 -42.30 -36.12 38.22
C GLY A 115 -41.15 -35.54 39.07
N THR A 116 -41.62 -34.79 40.06
CA THR A 116 -40.95 -33.89 41.01
C THR A 116 -39.95 -34.57 41.96
N PRO A 117 -38.73 -34.05 42.15
CA PRO A 117 -37.91 -34.31 43.34
C PRO A 117 -38.29 -33.38 44.51
N THR A 118 -38.30 -33.94 45.71
CA THR A 118 -38.59 -33.30 47.02
C THR A 118 -37.55 -32.25 47.44
N PRO A 119 -37.91 -31.27 48.30
CA PRO A 119 -37.10 -30.07 48.57
C PRO A 119 -36.03 -30.30 49.64
N THR A 120 -34.88 -29.64 49.48
CA THR A 120 -33.85 -29.49 50.51
C THR A 120 -33.74 -28.02 50.93
N ASN A 121 -33.57 -27.79 52.23
CA ASN A 121 -33.74 -26.49 52.91
C ASN A 121 -32.81 -25.36 52.46
N THR A 122 -33.37 -24.15 52.52
CA THR A 122 -32.82 -22.82 52.18
C THR A 122 -31.93 -22.22 53.28
N PRO A 123 -30.78 -21.60 52.95
CA PRO A 123 -30.14 -20.57 53.78
C PRO A 123 -30.70 -19.16 53.50
N ILE A 124 -30.84 -18.38 54.58
CA ILE A 124 -31.44 -17.02 54.69
C ILE A 124 -30.56 -15.93 54.03
N PRO A 125 -31.13 -14.83 53.49
CA PRO A 125 -30.45 -13.87 52.61
C PRO A 125 -29.84 -12.68 53.36
N THR A 126 -28.90 -11.98 52.70
CA THR A 126 -28.46 -10.64 53.12
C THR A 126 -28.51 -9.64 51.95
N SER A 127 -29.41 -8.66 52.12
CA SER A 127 -29.56 -7.30 51.58
C SER A 127 -29.27 -6.95 50.11
N THR A 128 -30.34 -6.49 49.45
CA THR A 128 -30.40 -5.62 48.25
C THR A 128 -30.06 -4.16 48.61
N PRO A 129 -29.61 -3.31 47.65
CA PRO A 129 -30.55 -2.42 46.94
C PRO A 129 -30.23 -2.19 45.44
N ILE A 130 -31.22 -2.24 44.54
CA ILE A 130 -32.09 -1.18 43.96
C ILE A 130 -31.57 -0.60 42.62
N SER A 131 -32.51 -0.60 41.67
CA SER A 131 -32.51 -0.23 40.25
C SER A 131 -32.35 1.27 39.96
N ALA A 132 -31.76 1.62 38.80
CA ALA A 132 -32.14 2.81 38.04
C ALA A 132 -31.85 2.67 36.53
N LYS A 133 -32.74 3.28 35.73
CA LYS A 133 -32.86 3.28 34.27
C LYS A 133 -31.71 3.93 33.51
N ALA A 134 -31.65 3.53 32.23
CA ALA A 134 -30.93 4.09 31.10
C ALA A 134 -30.73 5.62 31.12
N THR A 135 -29.47 6.03 31.03
CA THR A 135 -28.98 7.18 30.25
C THR A 135 -27.48 6.95 30.01
N ALA A 136 -27.09 6.43 28.85
CA ALA A 136 -25.67 6.22 28.52
C ALA A 136 -25.12 7.44 27.75
N THR A 137 -24.86 8.51 28.49
CA THR A 137 -23.77 9.45 28.18
C THR A 137 -22.71 9.19 29.23
N THR A 138 -21.79 8.26 28.96
CA THR A 138 -20.62 8.03 29.82
C THR A 138 -19.42 8.74 29.21
N TYR A 139 -19.08 9.86 29.84
CA TYR A 139 -17.73 10.40 29.89
C TYR A 139 -16.73 9.28 30.21
N PHE A 140 -15.82 8.99 29.28
CA PHE A 140 -14.62 8.21 29.55
C PHE A 140 -13.64 9.06 30.36
N ALA A 141 -13.84 9.11 31.68
CA ALA A 141 -12.84 9.59 32.62
C ALA A 141 -12.34 8.40 33.46
N ASN A 142 -11.03 8.19 33.41
CA ASN A 142 -10.23 7.31 34.27
C ASN A 142 -10.20 5.82 33.92
N GLN A 143 -9.64 5.49 32.75
CA GLN A 143 -8.31 4.87 32.65
C GLN A 143 -7.74 5.13 31.25
N ARG A 144 -7.19 6.33 31.03
CA ARG A 144 -6.30 6.59 29.90
C ARG A 144 -4.91 6.06 30.26
N GLN A 145 -4.67 4.77 30.09
CA GLN A 145 -3.33 4.32 29.72
C GLN A 145 -3.32 4.13 28.20
N ALA A 146 -3.49 5.24 27.49
CA ALA A 146 -2.99 5.33 26.15
C ALA A 146 -1.45 5.25 26.28
N PHE A 147 -0.90 4.07 26.03
CA PHE A 147 0.55 3.90 25.96
C PHE A 147 1.02 4.41 24.61
N THR A 148 1.14 5.72 24.49
CA THR A 148 2.22 6.29 23.70
C THR A 148 3.50 5.85 24.40
N PRO A 149 4.57 5.45 23.71
CA PRO A 149 5.87 5.50 24.33
C PRO A 149 6.08 6.96 24.74
N LEU A 150 5.76 7.26 26.00
CA LEU A 150 6.24 8.43 26.68
C LEU A 150 7.74 8.22 26.70
N ILE A 151 8.40 8.70 25.64
CA ILE A 151 9.77 9.14 25.72
C ILE A 151 9.73 10.33 26.68
N GLY A 152 9.66 10.02 27.97
CA GLY A 152 9.26 10.91 29.04
C GLY A 152 10.28 10.86 30.15
N LEU A 153 11.05 11.96 30.23
CA LEU A 153 11.93 12.39 31.33
C LEU A 153 13.00 11.40 31.77
N CYS A 154 14.01 11.28 30.92
CA CYS A 154 15.31 10.78 31.30
C CYS A 154 16.12 11.99 31.79
N ASP A 155 16.16 12.21 33.10
CA ASP A 155 17.00 13.25 33.72
C ASP A 155 18.44 12.69 33.76
N PHE A 156 19.13 12.75 32.62
CA PHE A 156 20.39 12.06 32.38
C PHE A 156 21.56 12.70 33.12
N SER A 157 21.74 12.30 34.39
CA SER A 157 23.05 12.16 35.06
C SER A 157 22.99 11.36 36.38
N SER A 158 21.99 10.49 36.57
CA SER A 158 21.80 9.80 37.85
C SER A 158 22.16 8.31 37.78
N SER A 159 22.56 7.75 38.93
CA SER A 159 22.78 6.31 39.14
C SER A 159 21.49 5.47 39.03
N LEU A 160 20.40 6.03 38.50
CA LEU A 160 19.08 5.43 38.40
C LEU A 160 18.74 4.99 36.97
N ILE A 161 19.66 5.08 36.01
CA ILE A 161 19.45 4.50 34.67
C ILE A 161 19.32 2.97 34.86
N PRO A 162 18.18 2.37 34.52
CA PRO A 162 17.99 0.93 34.62
C PRO A 162 18.97 0.22 33.69
N LYS A 163 19.83 -0.59 34.29
CA LYS A 163 20.70 -1.52 33.59
C LYS A 163 19.89 -2.72 33.14
N LEU A 164 20.37 -3.40 32.10
CA LEU A 164 19.88 -4.73 31.77
C LEU A 164 19.94 -5.62 33.01
N SER A 165 18.88 -6.36 33.30
CA SER A 165 18.93 -7.34 34.38
C SER A 165 19.80 -8.54 34.00
N ILE A 166 20.25 -9.32 34.98
CA ILE A 166 20.99 -10.58 34.74
C ILE A 166 20.15 -11.54 33.87
N GLU A 167 18.83 -11.57 34.09
CA GLU A 167 17.90 -12.37 33.30
C GLU A 167 17.81 -11.89 31.85
N GLU A 168 17.72 -10.58 31.62
CA GLU A 168 17.74 -9.98 30.29
C GLU A 168 19.05 -10.26 29.58
N LEU A 169 20.18 -10.09 30.27
CA LEU A 169 21.50 -10.38 29.75
C LEU A 169 21.61 -11.84 29.31
N ALA A 170 21.12 -12.77 30.13
CA ALA A 170 21.07 -14.18 29.81
C ALA A 170 20.17 -14.46 28.60
N PHE A 171 19.03 -13.76 28.48
CA PHE A 171 18.15 -13.84 27.32
C PHE A 171 18.85 -13.34 26.04
N MET A 172 19.48 -12.16 26.07
CA MET A 172 20.17 -11.60 24.91
C MET A 172 21.30 -12.53 24.43
N ASN A 173 22.13 -13.01 25.36
CA ASN A 173 23.25 -13.91 25.07
C ASN A 173 22.78 -15.27 24.54
N LYS A 174 21.72 -15.84 25.11
CA LYS A 174 21.19 -17.16 24.69
C LYS A 174 20.60 -17.12 23.29
N ASN A 175 19.91 -16.04 22.93
CA ASN A 175 19.23 -15.93 21.64
C ASN A 175 20.17 -15.52 20.49
N LYS A 176 21.46 -15.26 20.78
CA LYS A 176 22.46 -14.84 19.79
C LYS A 176 21.91 -13.74 18.87
N LEU A 177 21.51 -12.64 19.50
CA LEU A 177 20.99 -11.49 18.77
C LEU A 177 22.00 -11.07 17.71
N SER A 178 21.50 -10.62 16.56
CA SER A 178 22.31 -10.16 15.44
C SER A 178 23.40 -9.15 15.86
N GLU A 179 24.43 -8.97 15.04
CA GLU A 179 25.40 -7.87 15.19
C GLU A 179 24.74 -6.47 14.99
N ALA A 180 23.47 -6.48 14.60
CA ALA A 180 22.63 -5.33 14.41
C ALA A 180 21.97 -4.81 15.70
N ALA A 181 21.93 -3.49 15.88
CA ALA A 181 21.17 -2.85 16.95
C ALA A 181 19.65 -3.01 16.76
N ARG A 182 18.95 -3.30 17.86
CA ARG A 182 17.50 -3.53 17.90
C ARG A 182 16.83 -2.65 18.94
N PHE A 183 15.58 -2.27 18.66
CA PHE A 183 14.75 -1.45 19.53
C PHE A 183 13.87 -2.32 20.44
N PHE A 184 13.92 -2.07 21.74
CA PHE A 184 13.12 -2.74 22.76
C PHE A 184 12.30 -1.71 23.54
N PRO A 185 10.98 -1.60 23.27
CA PRO A 185 10.09 -0.76 24.07
C PRO A 185 10.15 -1.14 25.56
N SER A 186 9.95 -0.15 26.43
CA SER A 186 9.90 -0.32 27.89
C SER A 186 8.98 -1.42 28.43
N LYS A 187 7.99 -1.83 27.64
CA LYS A 187 7.04 -2.87 28.01
C LYS A 187 7.56 -4.30 27.85
N ILE A 188 8.66 -4.50 27.12
CA ILE A 188 9.22 -5.86 26.95
C ILE A 188 9.86 -6.36 28.24
N PHE A 189 10.39 -5.44 29.03
CA PHE A 189 11.25 -5.72 30.17
C PHE A 189 10.62 -5.38 31.52
N ASP A 190 9.36 -4.96 31.54
CA ASP A 190 8.61 -4.55 32.73
C ASP A 190 9.31 -3.45 33.58
N ASP A 191 10.31 -2.75 33.03
CA ASP A 191 11.19 -1.83 33.77
C ASP A 191 11.04 -0.36 33.36
N GLU A 192 9.92 -0.01 32.71
CA GLU A 192 9.57 1.33 32.24
C GLU A 192 10.57 1.99 31.27
N THR A 193 11.66 1.30 30.87
CA THR A 193 12.71 1.90 30.03
C THR A 193 12.84 1.31 28.64
N THR A 194 12.72 2.18 27.64
CA THR A 194 13.00 1.82 26.25
C THR A 194 14.50 1.67 26.05
N LYS A 195 14.93 0.54 25.49
CA LYS A 195 16.33 0.19 25.28
C LYS A 195 16.63 -0.02 23.80
N ILE A 196 17.85 0.30 23.38
CA ILE A 196 18.45 -0.18 22.13
C ILE A 196 19.62 -1.08 22.52
N VAL A 197 19.69 -2.28 21.95
CA VAL A 197 20.71 -3.28 22.29
C VAL A 197 21.25 -3.93 21.02
N ALA A 198 22.56 -4.19 20.96
CA ALA A 198 23.22 -4.97 19.92
C ALA A 198 24.34 -5.84 20.50
N THR A 199 24.80 -6.82 19.72
CA THR A 199 26.02 -7.58 20.02
C THR A 199 27.13 -7.24 19.01
N GLY A 200 28.40 -7.38 19.39
CA GLY A 200 29.52 -7.22 18.45
C GLY A 200 29.99 -5.77 18.21
N ASN A 201 30.92 -5.57 17.28
CA ASN A 201 31.58 -4.27 17.11
C ASN A 201 30.70 -3.28 16.34
N ILE A 202 30.33 -2.18 16.98
CA ILE A 202 29.41 -1.19 16.45
C ILE A 202 30.21 0.01 15.93
N GLU A 203 30.31 0.14 14.60
CA GLU A 203 31.07 1.22 13.97
C GLU A 203 30.20 2.35 13.39
N THR A 204 28.88 2.16 13.22
CA THR A 204 27.99 3.15 12.56
C THR A 204 26.53 3.13 13.03
N PHE A 205 26.16 3.94 14.02
CA PHE A 205 24.75 4.16 14.39
C PHE A 205 24.47 5.62 14.77
N PRO A 206 23.25 6.13 14.54
CA PRO A 206 22.88 7.50 14.92
C PRO A 206 22.82 7.70 16.43
N VAL A 207 22.79 6.61 17.19
CA VAL A 207 22.77 6.60 18.65
C VAL A 207 24.07 5.96 19.15
N THR A 208 24.76 6.62 20.08
CA THR A 208 25.92 6.04 20.77
C THR A 208 25.46 4.94 21.73
N LEU A 209 26.04 3.75 21.60
CA LEU A 209 25.82 2.58 22.46
C LEU A 209 27.07 2.28 23.27
N TYR A 210 26.90 1.65 24.43
CA TYR A 210 27.96 1.47 25.43
C TYR A 210 28.05 -0.01 25.90
N ASP A 211 29.29 -0.49 26.08
CA ASP A 211 29.67 -1.79 26.69
C ASP A 211 30.69 -1.53 27.83
N ASP A 212 30.36 -0.56 28.68
CA ASP A 212 31.23 -0.06 29.74
C ASP A 212 30.56 -0.13 31.14
N GLY A 213 29.43 -0.83 31.23
CA GLY A 213 28.62 -0.93 32.43
C GLY A 213 27.81 0.34 32.73
N THR A 214 27.54 1.19 31.74
CA THR A 214 26.74 2.41 31.88
C THR A 214 25.61 2.50 30.85
N HIS A 215 24.75 3.53 30.96
CA HIS A 215 23.68 3.81 29.99
C HIS A 215 22.70 2.68 29.70
N GLY A 216 22.55 1.69 30.58
CA GLY A 216 21.69 0.53 30.34
C GLY A 216 22.47 -0.78 30.24
N ASP A 217 23.81 -0.72 30.21
CA ASP A 217 24.67 -1.90 30.23
C ASP A 217 24.99 -2.35 31.66
N ASP A 218 24.83 -3.65 31.93
CA ASP A 218 25.07 -4.24 33.24
C ASP A 218 26.53 -4.66 33.44
N ILE A 219 27.14 -5.27 32.42
CA ILE A 219 28.47 -5.88 32.50
C ILE A 219 29.39 -5.27 31.44
N ALA A 220 30.34 -4.46 31.90
CA ALA A 220 31.36 -3.88 31.02
C ALA A 220 32.21 -4.94 30.30
N ASN A 221 32.44 -4.73 29.01
CA ASN A 221 33.26 -5.54 28.09
C ASN A 221 32.73 -6.97 27.86
N ASP A 222 31.42 -7.16 27.87
CA ASP A 222 30.79 -8.45 27.56
C ASP A 222 30.36 -8.59 26.09
N ALA A 223 30.68 -7.58 25.27
CA ALA A 223 30.32 -7.44 23.86
C ALA A 223 28.81 -7.23 23.60
N LEU A 224 28.03 -6.88 24.63
CA LEU A 224 26.66 -6.41 24.53
C LEU A 224 26.62 -4.89 24.69
N PHE A 225 26.31 -4.19 23.61
CA PHE A 225 26.27 -2.73 23.60
C PHE A 225 24.82 -2.28 23.77
N SER A 226 24.57 -1.37 24.71
CA SER A 226 23.21 -0.93 25.00
C SER A 226 23.07 0.57 25.25
N ARG A 227 21.82 1.04 25.13
CA ARG A 227 21.36 2.35 25.59
C ARG A 227 19.91 2.28 26.05
N ALA A 228 19.65 2.61 27.30
CA ALA A 228 18.32 2.78 27.87
C ALA A 228 17.86 4.24 27.74
N CYS A 229 16.57 4.48 27.99
CA CYS A 229 16.04 5.85 28.15
C CYS A 229 16.15 6.69 26.87
N VAL A 230 15.96 6.06 25.71
CA VAL A 230 16.17 6.68 24.40
C VAL A 230 15.20 7.85 24.15
N SER A 231 15.76 9.03 23.84
CA SER A 231 14.99 10.24 23.56
C SER A 231 14.64 10.45 22.07
N LYS A 232 13.68 11.35 21.75
CA LYS A 232 13.40 11.76 20.37
C LYS A 232 14.65 12.40 19.74
N THR A 233 15.39 13.16 20.53
CA THR A 233 16.66 13.79 20.15
C THR A 233 17.75 12.75 19.90
N ASP A 234 17.82 11.72 20.75
CA ASP A 234 18.81 10.64 20.60
C ASP A 234 18.65 9.92 19.26
N LEU A 235 17.41 9.76 18.83
CA LEU A 235 17.05 9.08 17.59
C LEU A 235 17.04 9.99 16.35
N ASP A 236 17.35 11.28 16.51
CA ASP A 236 17.21 12.30 15.46
C ASP A 236 15.84 12.24 14.73
N LEU A 237 14.79 11.96 15.50
CA LEU A 237 13.48 11.65 14.96
C LEU A 237 12.78 12.91 14.44
N THR A 238 12.59 12.97 13.13
CA THR A 238 11.73 13.97 12.49
C THR A 238 10.43 13.29 12.03
N LEU A 239 9.28 13.86 12.40
CA LEU A 239 7.99 13.41 11.89
C LEU A 239 7.87 13.83 10.43
N THR A 240 7.82 12.85 9.53
CA THR A 240 7.84 13.05 8.07
C THR A 240 6.72 12.29 7.35
N ASP A 241 5.98 11.48 8.10
CA ASP A 241 4.90 10.64 7.60
C ASP A 241 3.54 11.24 7.92
N PHE A 242 2.61 11.02 7.00
CA PHE A 242 1.20 11.42 7.11
C PHE A 242 1.05 12.88 7.54
N ASP A 243 1.52 13.82 6.70
CA ASP A 243 1.50 15.28 6.98
C ASP A 243 2.26 15.69 8.25
N ASN A 244 3.41 15.04 8.48
CA ASN A 244 4.27 15.23 9.66
C ASN A 244 3.59 14.87 10.99
N LEU A 245 2.57 14.02 10.94
CA LEU A 245 1.86 13.52 12.12
C LEU A 245 2.44 12.20 12.63
N ALA A 246 3.35 11.58 11.88
CA ALA A 246 3.96 10.32 12.26
C ALA A 246 5.40 10.18 11.74
N ALA A 247 6.09 9.16 12.22
CA ALA A 247 7.35 8.67 11.66
C ALA A 247 7.45 7.16 11.85
N SER A 248 7.95 6.47 10.84
CA SER A 248 8.53 5.14 11.00
C SER A 248 10.05 5.23 11.06
N TYR A 249 10.64 4.61 12.08
CA TYR A 249 12.08 4.50 12.23
C TYR A 249 12.46 3.03 12.26
N GLN A 250 13.33 2.60 11.35
CA GLN A 250 13.77 1.21 11.24
C GLN A 250 15.15 1.02 11.85
N PHE A 251 15.28 0.05 12.76
CA PHE A 251 16.54 -0.43 13.32
C PHE A 251 16.73 -1.90 12.94
N HIS A 252 17.36 -2.14 11.79
CA HIS A 252 17.59 -3.49 11.23
C HIS A 252 16.33 -4.37 11.30
N ASP A 253 16.24 -5.28 12.27
CA ASP A 253 15.15 -6.25 12.46
C ASP A 253 13.93 -5.68 13.21
N GLY A 254 13.96 -4.41 13.63
CA GLY A 254 12.88 -3.77 14.39
C GLY A 254 12.38 -2.49 13.73
N VAL A 255 11.09 -2.20 13.92
CA VAL A 255 10.46 -0.95 13.44
C VAL A 255 9.81 -0.24 14.62
N LEU A 256 10.21 1.02 14.84
CA LEU A 256 9.59 1.93 15.78
C LEU A 256 8.64 2.86 15.01
N ARG A 257 7.34 2.75 15.28
CA ARG A 257 6.31 3.63 14.75
C ARG A 257 5.93 4.65 15.81
N ILE A 258 5.95 5.93 15.43
CA ILE A 258 5.68 7.06 16.32
C ILE A 258 4.59 7.91 15.69
N VAL A 259 3.63 8.32 16.50
CA VAL A 259 2.57 9.27 16.14
C VAL A 259 2.70 10.53 16.98
N ASP A 260 2.30 11.66 16.44
CA ASP A 260 2.30 12.93 17.15
C ASP A 260 1.39 12.84 18.38
N SER A 261 1.92 13.27 19.52
CA SER A 261 1.21 13.19 20.80
C SER A 261 -0.09 14.01 20.85
N SER A 262 -0.25 15.01 19.98
CA SER A 262 -1.48 15.78 19.83
C SER A 262 -2.65 14.94 19.31
N LEU A 263 -2.39 13.81 18.65
CA LEU A 263 -3.42 12.91 18.12
C LEU A 263 -4.00 11.96 19.17
N ARG A 264 -3.46 11.95 20.39
CA ARG A 264 -3.90 11.06 21.46
C ARG A 264 -5.40 11.22 21.75
N GLY A 265 -6.17 10.14 21.58
CA GLY A 265 -7.61 10.11 21.78
C GLY A 265 -8.41 11.00 20.82
N THR A 266 -7.84 11.36 19.66
CA THR A 266 -8.53 12.18 18.66
C THR A 266 -9.24 11.37 17.59
N VAL A 267 -8.80 10.13 17.34
CA VAL A 267 -9.39 9.23 16.34
C VAL A 267 -10.64 8.55 16.94
N PRO A 268 -11.84 8.76 16.37
CA PRO A 268 -13.05 8.09 16.84
C PRO A 268 -12.98 6.57 16.61
N VAL A 269 -13.41 5.80 17.61
CA VAL A 269 -13.46 4.34 17.54
C VAL A 269 -14.90 3.87 17.76
N THR A 270 -15.38 3.04 16.84
CA THR A 270 -16.68 2.36 16.92
C THR A 270 -16.44 0.89 17.27
N THR A 271 -17.05 0.43 18.36
CA THR A 271 -17.07 -1.00 18.71
C THR A 271 -18.16 -1.69 17.89
N LEU A 272 -17.79 -2.68 17.08
CA LEU A 272 -18.70 -3.43 16.23
C LEU A 272 -19.08 -4.78 16.85
N SER A 273 -18.18 -5.37 17.64
CA SER A 273 -18.43 -6.54 18.49
C SER A 273 -17.51 -6.56 19.72
N SER A 274 -17.45 -7.67 20.46
CA SER A 274 -16.53 -7.80 21.62
C SER A 274 -15.06 -7.66 21.24
N ASP A 275 -14.71 -8.13 20.04
CA ASP A 275 -13.32 -8.28 19.62
C ASP A 275 -12.98 -7.41 18.39
N LEU A 276 -14.00 -6.86 17.71
CA LEU A 276 -13.86 -6.03 16.52
C LEU A 276 -14.23 -4.57 16.81
N MET A 277 -13.30 -3.67 16.50
CA MET A 277 -13.53 -2.22 16.49
C MET A 277 -13.05 -1.60 15.19
N ALA A 278 -13.51 -0.38 14.90
CA ALA A 278 -13.15 0.31 13.67
C ALA A 278 -13.04 1.82 13.87
N THR A 279 -12.14 2.42 13.09
CA THR A 279 -12.09 3.85 12.81
C THR A 279 -12.69 4.09 11.43
N GLU A 280 -12.64 5.34 10.96
CA GLU A 280 -13.05 5.69 9.60
C GLU A 280 -12.19 5.00 8.52
N ASN A 281 -10.91 4.69 8.84
CA ASN A 281 -9.92 4.24 7.85
C ASN A 281 -9.32 2.86 8.13
N ALA A 282 -9.50 2.27 9.32
CA ALA A 282 -9.00 0.94 9.63
C ALA A 282 -9.92 0.19 10.61
N MET A 283 -9.77 -1.13 10.65
CA MET A 283 -10.42 -2.01 11.62
C MET A 283 -9.39 -2.73 12.47
N PHE A 284 -9.78 -3.19 13.64
CA PHE A 284 -8.88 -3.84 14.60
C PHE A 284 -9.58 -5.05 15.22
N MET A 285 -8.93 -6.21 15.11
CA MET A 285 -9.38 -7.48 15.66
C MET A 285 -8.47 -7.92 16.79
N THR A 286 -9.08 -8.18 17.97
CA THR A 286 -8.39 -8.74 19.12
C THR A 286 -8.51 -10.27 19.09
N LEU A 287 -7.37 -10.97 18.98
CA LEU A 287 -7.36 -12.43 18.75
C LEU A 287 -7.09 -13.28 20.01
N GLY A 288 -6.49 -12.71 21.06
CA GLY A 288 -5.95 -13.47 22.18
C GLY A 288 -4.70 -14.28 21.81
N THR A 289 -4.04 -14.84 22.82
CA THR A 289 -2.69 -15.42 22.67
C THR A 289 -2.61 -16.59 21.68
N GLU A 290 -3.54 -17.54 21.70
CA GLU A 290 -3.42 -18.75 20.85
C GLU A 290 -3.65 -18.47 19.36
N PRO A 291 -4.73 -17.79 18.92
CA PRO A 291 -4.90 -17.48 17.51
C PRO A 291 -3.83 -16.50 17.00
N TYR A 292 -3.37 -15.57 17.83
CA TYR A 292 -2.33 -14.60 17.46
C TYR A 292 -0.94 -15.22 17.20
N LYS A 293 -0.63 -16.42 17.74
CA LYS A 293 0.59 -17.16 17.35
C LYS A 293 0.67 -17.42 15.85
N LYS A 294 -0.46 -17.59 15.17
CA LYS A 294 -0.51 -17.77 13.71
C LYS A 294 -0.10 -16.48 12.99
N VAL A 295 -0.57 -15.32 13.48
CA VAL A 295 -0.21 -14.00 12.97
C VAL A 295 1.30 -13.79 13.10
N ARG A 296 1.86 -13.89 14.31
CA ARG A 296 3.32 -13.73 14.55
C ARG A 296 4.20 -14.70 13.77
N SER A 297 3.73 -15.92 13.54
CA SER A 297 4.52 -16.92 12.78
C SER A 297 4.35 -16.80 11.27
N GLY A 298 3.50 -15.90 10.77
CA GLY A 298 3.16 -15.78 9.36
C GLY A 298 2.42 -17.00 8.81
N ASP A 299 1.74 -17.78 9.66
CA ASP A 299 0.93 -18.91 9.23
C ASP A 299 -0.45 -18.45 8.75
N THR A 300 -0.48 -17.99 7.51
CA THR A 300 -1.68 -17.43 6.88
C THR A 300 -2.69 -18.50 6.45
N SER A 301 -2.32 -19.79 6.49
CA SER A 301 -3.15 -20.88 5.96
C SER A 301 -4.53 -20.94 6.62
N GLY A 302 -4.58 -20.79 7.94
CA GLY A 302 -5.82 -20.71 8.69
C GLY A 302 -6.46 -19.32 8.68
N LEU A 303 -5.64 -18.27 8.54
CA LEU A 303 -6.08 -16.87 8.60
C LEU A 303 -6.76 -16.40 7.32
N GLN A 304 -6.42 -16.93 6.14
CA GLN A 304 -7.06 -16.53 4.89
C GLN A 304 -8.08 -17.54 4.39
N ASN A 305 -8.02 -18.79 4.85
CA ASN A 305 -8.94 -19.83 4.38
C ASN A 305 -10.37 -19.52 4.86
N PRO A 306 -11.35 -19.36 3.94
CA PRO A 306 -12.73 -19.05 4.30
C PRO A 306 -13.37 -20.00 5.31
N LYS A 307 -12.95 -21.28 5.32
CA LYS A 307 -13.49 -22.31 6.22
C LYS A 307 -12.95 -22.26 7.64
N THR A 308 -11.91 -21.47 7.89
CA THR A 308 -11.22 -21.40 9.19
C THR A 308 -10.91 -19.99 9.65
N CYS A 309 -11.15 -18.97 8.82
CA CYS A 309 -10.83 -17.59 9.14
C CYS A 309 -11.87 -16.99 10.11
N GLU A 310 -11.60 -17.08 11.41
CA GLU A 310 -12.43 -16.50 12.48
C GLU A 310 -12.56 -14.98 12.33
N THR A 311 -11.49 -14.28 11.95
CA THR A 311 -11.54 -12.83 11.68
C THR A 311 -12.48 -12.48 10.53
N CYS A 312 -12.45 -13.28 9.46
CA CYS A 312 -13.29 -13.06 8.28
C CYS A 312 -14.74 -13.32 8.64
N GLU A 313 -15.03 -14.40 9.37
CA GLU A 313 -16.37 -14.68 9.90
C GLU A 313 -16.91 -13.50 10.69
N GLU A 314 -16.14 -12.96 11.64
CA GLU A 314 -16.60 -11.86 12.48
C GLU A 314 -16.90 -10.59 11.67
N VAL A 315 -16.02 -10.24 10.74
CA VAL A 315 -16.23 -9.10 9.83
C VAL A 315 -17.45 -9.33 8.94
N LEU A 316 -17.61 -10.53 8.37
CA LEU A 316 -18.74 -10.86 7.51
C LEU A 316 -20.06 -10.99 8.28
N ASN A 317 -20.03 -11.32 9.58
CA ASN A 317 -21.19 -11.25 10.48
C ASN A 317 -21.69 -9.82 10.64
N VAL A 318 -20.79 -8.84 10.72
CA VAL A 318 -21.14 -7.42 10.85
C VAL A 318 -21.66 -6.83 9.54
N PHE A 319 -20.97 -7.09 8.42
CA PHE A 319 -21.25 -6.40 7.16
C PHE A 319 -22.15 -7.18 6.20
N GLY A 320 -22.13 -8.51 6.25
CA GLY A 320 -22.77 -9.36 5.25
C GLY A 320 -22.08 -9.31 3.87
N ASP A 321 -22.83 -9.64 2.82
CA ASP A 321 -22.34 -9.75 1.44
C ASP A 321 -22.24 -8.38 0.71
N VAL A 322 -21.51 -7.45 1.33
CA VAL A 322 -21.27 -6.10 0.78
C VAL A 322 -19.79 -5.80 0.56
N LEU A 323 -18.91 -6.69 1.02
CA LEU A 323 -17.47 -6.54 0.94
C LEU A 323 -16.93 -7.08 -0.38
N ASP A 324 -16.05 -6.32 -1.00
CA ASP A 324 -15.34 -6.76 -2.21
C ASP A 324 -14.08 -7.53 -1.81
N HIS A 325 -13.36 -7.08 -0.77
CA HIS A 325 -12.13 -7.69 -0.24
C HIS A 325 -12.10 -7.68 1.28
N ILE A 326 -11.24 -8.53 1.84
CA ILE A 326 -10.82 -8.44 3.25
C ILE A 326 -9.30 -8.32 3.24
N ILE A 327 -8.73 -7.31 3.90
CA ILE A 327 -7.29 -7.13 4.02
C ILE A 327 -6.90 -7.43 5.48
N LEU A 328 -6.16 -8.51 5.69
CA LEU A 328 -5.64 -8.91 6.99
C LEU A 328 -4.24 -8.34 7.16
N VAL A 329 -4.05 -7.51 8.18
CA VAL A 329 -2.83 -6.76 8.43
C VAL A 329 -2.29 -7.19 9.80
N PRO A 330 -1.10 -7.80 9.92
CA PRO A 330 -0.50 -7.98 11.22
C PRO A 330 -0.09 -6.61 11.79
N ASP A 331 -0.22 -6.44 13.09
CA ASP A 331 0.24 -5.24 13.80
C ASP A 331 1.78 -5.06 13.70
N GLU A 332 2.52 -6.16 13.55
CA GLU A 332 3.95 -6.21 13.25
C GLU A 332 4.24 -6.76 11.85
N PRO A 333 5.18 -6.16 11.08
CA PRO A 333 5.57 -6.66 9.77
C PRO A 333 5.90 -8.16 9.76
N THR A 334 5.13 -8.95 9.01
CA THR A 334 5.27 -10.41 9.03
C THR A 334 5.04 -11.01 7.65
N PHE A 335 6.07 -11.64 7.08
CA PHE A 335 5.93 -12.37 5.83
C PHE A 335 5.12 -13.66 6.00
N ASN A 336 4.45 -14.08 4.95
CA ASN A 336 3.82 -15.39 4.89
C ASN A 336 4.90 -16.49 4.92
N LYS A 337 4.87 -17.35 5.94
CA LYS A 337 5.95 -18.32 6.17
C LYS A 337 6.14 -19.33 5.03
N ASN A 338 5.10 -19.59 4.25
CA ASN A 338 5.09 -20.57 3.17
C ASN A 338 5.58 -19.96 1.86
N THR A 339 5.12 -18.76 1.52
CA THR A 339 5.48 -18.10 0.25
C THR A 339 6.75 -17.25 0.37
N LYS A 340 7.14 -16.86 1.59
CA LYS A 340 8.19 -15.88 1.87
C LYS A 340 7.89 -14.49 1.28
N GLU A 341 6.62 -14.20 1.01
CA GLU A 341 6.15 -12.91 0.53
C GLU A 341 5.45 -12.15 1.65
N TYR A 342 5.60 -10.83 1.69
CA TYR A 342 4.84 -9.99 2.63
C TYR A 342 3.37 -9.90 2.27
N THR A 343 3.03 -10.03 0.99
CA THR A 343 1.65 -9.93 0.50
C THR A 343 1.27 -11.14 -0.32
N ASN A 344 0.09 -11.67 -0.06
CA ASN A 344 -0.47 -12.74 -0.87
C ASN A 344 -2.00 -12.70 -0.91
N TYR A 345 -2.54 -13.08 -2.05
CA TYR A 345 -3.97 -13.02 -2.36
C TYR A 345 -4.58 -14.42 -2.34
N LEU A 346 -5.63 -14.64 -1.54
CA LEU A 346 -6.47 -15.82 -1.62
C LEU A 346 -7.76 -15.46 -2.37
N ARG A 347 -7.96 -16.09 -3.52
CA ARG A 347 -9.18 -15.91 -4.31
C ARG A 347 -10.34 -16.69 -3.71
N THR A 348 -11.45 -16.01 -3.47
CA THR A 348 -12.68 -16.62 -2.96
C THR A 348 -13.71 -16.80 -4.06
N SER A 349 -13.86 -15.82 -4.95
CA SER A 349 -14.77 -15.89 -6.09
C SER A 349 -14.31 -14.94 -7.20
N ASP A 350 -14.68 -15.25 -8.43
CA ASP A 350 -14.51 -14.36 -9.58
C ASP A 350 -15.84 -14.20 -10.30
N SER A 351 -16.64 -13.23 -9.85
CA SER A 351 -18.03 -13.04 -10.27
C SER A 351 -18.20 -12.19 -11.52
N THR A 352 -17.12 -11.91 -12.25
CA THR A 352 -17.17 -11.09 -13.46
C THR A 352 -16.91 -11.95 -14.69
N LYS A 353 -17.95 -12.23 -15.45
CA LYS A 353 -17.85 -13.02 -16.68
C LYS A 353 -17.05 -12.24 -17.72
N GLY A 354 -16.26 -12.96 -18.51
CA GLY A 354 -15.46 -12.40 -19.61
C GLY A 354 -14.16 -11.73 -19.21
N ILE A 355 -13.78 -11.80 -17.94
CA ILE A 355 -12.39 -11.58 -17.52
C ILE A 355 -11.70 -12.96 -17.57
N MET A 356 -10.39 -12.96 -17.82
CA MET A 356 -9.56 -14.13 -18.12
C MET A 356 -9.78 -15.38 -17.27
N THR A 357 -10.27 -15.19 -16.04
CA THR A 357 -10.83 -16.24 -15.21
C THR A 357 -12.25 -15.85 -14.80
N TYR A 358 -13.13 -16.83 -14.66
CA TYR A 358 -14.49 -16.62 -14.17
C TYR A 358 -14.95 -17.90 -13.47
N GLY A 359 -15.44 -17.79 -12.24
CA GLY A 359 -15.85 -18.95 -11.43
C GLY A 359 -15.41 -18.91 -9.96
N ASP A 360 -15.68 -20.00 -9.25
CA ASP A 360 -15.46 -20.14 -7.80
C ASP A 360 -14.42 -21.25 -7.54
N PRO A 361 -13.14 -20.91 -7.27
CA PRO A 361 -12.09 -21.91 -7.12
C PRO A 361 -12.24 -22.77 -5.86
N ILE A 362 -13.09 -22.38 -4.91
CA ILE A 362 -13.30 -23.10 -3.65
C ILE A 362 -14.44 -24.10 -3.79
N CYS A 363 -15.53 -23.67 -4.41
CA CYS A 363 -16.70 -24.52 -4.65
C CYS A 363 -16.56 -25.39 -5.92
N ASP A 364 -15.64 -25.01 -6.81
CA ASP A 364 -15.29 -25.69 -8.06
C ASP A 364 -16.48 -26.22 -8.91
N PRO A 365 -17.52 -25.39 -9.18
CA PRO A 365 -18.75 -25.88 -9.83
C PRO A 365 -18.56 -26.38 -11.27
N THR A 366 -17.48 -25.99 -11.96
CA THR A 366 -17.16 -26.37 -13.36
C THR A 366 -15.85 -27.10 -13.55
N GLY A 367 -15.09 -27.39 -12.49
CA GLY A 367 -13.73 -27.89 -12.64
C GLY A 367 -12.81 -26.78 -13.15
N TRP A 368 -12.57 -25.75 -12.35
CA TRP A 368 -11.54 -24.73 -12.50
C TRP A 368 -10.17 -25.32 -12.87
N ASN A 369 -9.87 -26.53 -12.37
CA ASN A 369 -8.67 -27.29 -12.75
C ASN A 369 -8.62 -27.68 -14.25
N ASN A 370 -9.76 -27.63 -14.95
CA ASN A 370 -9.94 -27.91 -16.37
C ASN A 370 -10.07 -26.65 -17.25
N HIS A 371 -9.97 -25.44 -16.67
CA HIS A 371 -10.02 -24.19 -17.42
C HIS A 371 -8.95 -24.16 -18.52
N GLY A 372 -9.37 -23.90 -19.76
CA GLY A 372 -8.47 -23.72 -20.91
C GLY A 372 -8.05 -25.00 -21.64
N ILE A 373 -8.66 -26.16 -21.36
CA ILE A 373 -8.41 -27.42 -22.12
C ILE A 373 -9.28 -27.51 -23.39
N SER A 374 -10.46 -26.89 -23.42
CA SER A 374 -11.33 -26.82 -24.59
C SER A 374 -11.30 -25.41 -25.18
N GLY A 375 -10.81 -25.27 -26.40
CA GLY A 375 -10.55 -24.01 -27.10
C GLY A 375 -11.76 -23.14 -27.46
N SER A 376 -12.81 -23.09 -26.65
CA SER A 376 -13.90 -22.11 -26.75
C SER A 376 -14.60 -21.95 -25.40
N ILE A 377 -14.53 -20.76 -24.80
CA ILE A 377 -14.85 -20.53 -23.39
C ILE A 377 -16.36 -20.31 -23.09
N ASN A 378 -17.34 -20.84 -23.84
CA ASN A 378 -18.68 -20.21 -23.80
C ASN A 378 -19.93 -21.07 -23.56
N LYS A 379 -19.82 -22.32 -23.09
CA LYS A 379 -21.01 -23.08 -22.63
C LYS A 379 -21.05 -23.33 -21.13
N ASP A 380 -19.90 -23.57 -20.50
CA ASP A 380 -19.84 -23.96 -19.09
C ASP A 380 -20.16 -22.80 -18.11
N TYR A 381 -20.10 -21.56 -18.58
CA TYR A 381 -20.23 -20.36 -17.72
C TYR A 381 -21.61 -19.70 -17.73
N GLN A 382 -22.49 -20.04 -18.69
CA GLN A 382 -23.80 -19.40 -18.78
C GLN A 382 -24.77 -19.85 -17.67
N ASP A 383 -24.56 -21.07 -17.16
CA ASP A 383 -25.39 -21.68 -16.11
C ASP A 383 -24.66 -21.82 -14.76
N LEU A 384 -23.49 -21.17 -14.61
CA LEU A 384 -22.67 -21.31 -13.41
C LEU A 384 -23.36 -20.69 -12.20
N LYS A 385 -23.57 -21.49 -11.15
CA LYS A 385 -23.96 -20.97 -9.84
C LYS A 385 -22.71 -20.74 -9.01
N PHE A 386 -22.49 -19.49 -8.60
CA PHE A 386 -21.50 -19.15 -7.61
C PHE A 386 -21.96 -19.59 -6.23
N GLY A 387 -20.98 -19.92 -5.39
CA GLY A 387 -21.26 -20.27 -4.03
C GLY A 387 -21.58 -21.73 -3.80
N CYS A 388 -21.30 -22.16 -2.59
CA CYS A 388 -21.70 -23.45 -2.08
C CYS A 388 -21.97 -23.32 -0.57
N PRO A 389 -22.92 -24.09 -0.02
CA PRO A 389 -23.14 -24.10 1.42
C PRO A 389 -21.85 -24.41 2.18
N SER A 390 -21.63 -23.72 3.29
CA SER A 390 -20.45 -23.94 4.15
C SER A 390 -19.11 -23.69 3.47
N LYS A 391 -19.09 -22.75 2.52
CA LYS A 391 -17.83 -22.21 1.98
C LYS A 391 -17.09 -21.42 3.06
N PHE A 392 -17.81 -20.65 3.85
CA PHE A 392 -17.28 -19.89 4.98
C PHE A 392 -17.54 -20.60 6.31
N LEU A 393 -16.74 -20.27 7.32
CA LEU A 393 -16.75 -20.86 8.65
C LEU A 393 -18.15 -20.85 9.30
N ASP A 394 -18.91 -19.78 9.09
CA ASP A 394 -20.27 -19.58 9.59
C ASP A 394 -21.36 -20.37 8.83
N GLY A 395 -20.97 -21.18 7.85
CA GLY A 395 -21.89 -21.96 7.02
C GLY A 395 -22.50 -21.19 5.84
N ARG A 396 -22.25 -19.87 5.73
CA ARG A 396 -22.81 -19.00 4.69
C ARG A 396 -21.90 -18.91 3.47
N ASP A 397 -22.36 -18.16 2.49
CA ASP A 397 -21.60 -17.78 1.30
C ASP A 397 -21.71 -16.28 1.05
N TYR A 398 -20.62 -15.72 0.52
CA TYR A 398 -20.42 -14.28 0.29
C TYR A 398 -19.87 -14.08 -1.11
N PRO A 399 -20.74 -14.19 -2.12
CA PRO A 399 -20.26 -14.26 -3.48
C PRO A 399 -19.83 -12.90 -4.05
N ARG A 400 -20.08 -11.77 -3.36
CA ARG A 400 -19.46 -10.49 -3.69
C ARG A 400 -17.98 -10.44 -3.31
N LEU A 401 -17.59 -11.15 -2.24
CA LEU A 401 -16.20 -11.19 -1.77
C LEU A 401 -15.33 -11.90 -2.81
N LYS A 402 -14.41 -11.14 -3.43
CA LYS A 402 -13.53 -11.65 -4.50
C LYS A 402 -12.25 -12.28 -3.94
N GLY A 403 -11.77 -11.80 -2.80
CA GLY A 403 -10.63 -12.40 -2.13
C GLY A 403 -10.30 -11.86 -0.76
N ILE A 404 -9.39 -12.58 -0.11
CA ILE A 404 -8.84 -12.28 1.20
C ILE A 404 -7.34 -12.07 1.04
N ILE A 405 -6.86 -10.87 1.38
CA ILE A 405 -5.47 -10.45 1.23
C ILE A 405 -4.79 -10.58 2.58
N TRP A 406 -3.61 -11.18 2.60
CA TRP A 406 -2.65 -11.00 3.68
C TRP A 406 -1.73 -9.86 3.28
N ALA A 407 -1.67 -8.82 4.10
CA ALA A 407 -0.86 -7.63 3.91
C ALA A 407 0.14 -7.51 5.07
N GLY A 408 1.10 -8.43 5.08
CA GLY A 408 2.18 -8.48 6.06
C GLY A 408 3.02 -7.22 6.11
N GLU A 409 3.12 -6.53 4.97
CA GLU A 409 3.58 -5.15 4.83
C GLU A 409 2.76 -4.46 3.73
N MET A 410 2.97 -3.15 3.55
CA MET A 410 2.33 -2.39 2.47
C MET A 410 2.91 -2.69 1.08
N GLU A 411 4.17 -3.16 1.01
CA GLU A 411 4.77 -3.58 -0.26
C GLU A 411 3.95 -4.72 -0.88
N GLY A 412 3.66 -4.60 -2.17
CA GLY A 412 2.86 -5.57 -2.91
C GLY A 412 1.35 -5.53 -2.63
N LEU A 413 0.86 -4.67 -1.72
CA LEU A 413 -0.59 -4.58 -1.42
C LEU A 413 -1.40 -4.19 -2.66
N ASN A 414 -0.97 -3.16 -3.40
CA ASN A 414 -1.65 -2.76 -4.64
C ASN A 414 -1.66 -3.91 -5.67
N ALA A 415 -0.56 -4.66 -5.77
CA ALA A 415 -0.48 -5.82 -6.65
C ALA A 415 -1.40 -6.97 -6.20
N ALA A 416 -1.63 -7.15 -4.90
CA ALA A 416 -2.58 -8.14 -4.41
C ALA A 416 -3.98 -7.93 -5.00
N PHE A 417 -4.44 -6.69 -5.15
CA PHE A 417 -5.72 -6.39 -5.80
C PHE A 417 -5.76 -6.77 -7.28
N GLY A 418 -4.66 -6.62 -8.01
CA GLY A 418 -4.62 -7.04 -9.42
C GLY A 418 -4.60 -8.56 -9.60
N HIS A 419 -4.25 -9.36 -8.58
CA HIS A 419 -4.42 -10.82 -8.66
C HIS A 419 -5.88 -11.27 -8.69
N TRP A 420 -6.84 -10.39 -8.39
CA TRP A 420 -8.26 -10.72 -8.46
C TRP A 420 -8.75 -10.94 -9.90
N VAL A 421 -8.08 -10.38 -10.92
CA VAL A 421 -8.60 -10.31 -12.30
C VAL A 421 -8.19 -11.55 -13.08
N GLY A 422 -7.59 -12.53 -12.39
CA GLY A 422 -7.10 -13.72 -13.06
C GLY A 422 -5.99 -13.38 -14.00
N ILE A 423 -4.75 -13.30 -13.50
CA ILE A 423 -3.60 -13.32 -14.39
C ILE A 423 -3.55 -14.75 -14.98
N GLY A 424 -4.23 -14.93 -16.13
CA GLY A 424 -4.25 -16.04 -17.10
C GLY A 424 -4.52 -17.48 -16.63
N PRO A 425 -5.35 -18.29 -17.34
CA PRO A 425 -5.36 -19.73 -17.13
C PRO A 425 -4.02 -20.37 -17.53
N ARG A 426 -3.70 -21.54 -16.96
CA ARG A 426 -2.41 -22.24 -17.11
C ARG A 426 -2.01 -22.55 -18.57
N ASN A 427 -2.97 -22.52 -19.50
CA ASN A 427 -2.81 -22.73 -20.95
C ASN A 427 -3.46 -21.60 -21.78
N GLY A 428 -3.52 -20.37 -21.23
CA GLY A 428 -4.20 -19.25 -21.87
C GLY A 428 -3.50 -18.85 -23.15
N ASN A 429 -4.07 -19.19 -24.30
CA ASN A 429 -3.70 -18.69 -25.62
C ASN A 429 -4.19 -17.24 -25.74
N PHE A 430 -3.40 -16.29 -25.26
CA PHE A 430 -3.74 -14.87 -25.25
C PHE A 430 -2.65 -14.01 -25.89
N PRO A 431 -2.99 -13.17 -26.88
CA PRO A 431 -4.28 -13.09 -27.60
C PRO A 431 -4.67 -14.42 -28.27
N LEU A 432 -5.95 -14.60 -28.62
CA LEU A 432 -6.38 -15.80 -29.36
C LEU A 432 -5.47 -16.11 -30.55
N ASN A 433 -5.05 -17.38 -30.62
CA ASN A 433 -4.16 -17.93 -31.67
C ASN A 433 -2.72 -17.41 -31.65
N SER A 434 -2.28 -16.74 -30.58
CA SER A 434 -0.88 -16.33 -30.39
C SER A 434 0.04 -17.51 -30.03
N GLY A 435 -0.52 -18.54 -29.38
CA GLY A 435 0.26 -19.64 -28.80
C GLY A 435 0.99 -19.28 -27.51
N VAL A 436 0.83 -18.04 -27.01
CA VAL A 436 1.53 -17.56 -25.80
C VAL A 436 0.56 -17.31 -24.64
N SER A 437 1.11 -17.34 -23.42
CA SER A 437 0.43 -17.00 -22.17
C SER A 437 1.23 -15.89 -21.51
N TRP A 438 0.66 -14.71 -21.31
CA TRP A 438 1.37 -13.51 -20.82
C TRP A 438 1.86 -13.57 -19.35
N ASN A 439 1.71 -14.71 -18.70
CA ASN A 439 2.04 -15.00 -17.30
C ASN A 439 2.66 -16.40 -17.19
N SER A 440 3.28 -16.86 -18.27
CA SER A 440 3.73 -18.24 -18.44
C SER A 440 4.77 -18.66 -17.39
N ILE A 441 5.53 -17.70 -16.86
CA ILE A 441 6.68 -17.92 -15.99
C ILE A 441 6.24 -18.46 -14.61
N ASP A 442 5.39 -17.73 -13.89
CA ASP A 442 4.99 -18.10 -12.52
C ASP A 442 3.47 -18.23 -12.32
N ARG A 443 2.68 -17.98 -13.38
CA ARG A 443 1.21 -18.05 -13.39
C ARG A 443 0.52 -17.06 -12.45
N LYS A 444 1.27 -16.16 -11.81
CA LYS A 444 0.79 -15.19 -10.83
C LYS A 444 0.99 -13.76 -11.33
N ASN A 445 2.14 -13.47 -11.94
CA ASN A 445 2.57 -12.15 -12.41
C ASN A 445 2.63 -12.14 -13.94
N ILE A 446 2.62 -10.96 -14.54
CA ILE A 446 2.84 -10.82 -15.97
C ILE A 446 4.32 -11.06 -16.27
N ASP A 447 4.58 -11.77 -17.37
CA ASP A 447 5.91 -12.03 -17.87
C ASP A 447 6.61 -10.69 -18.17
N ASP A 448 7.88 -10.61 -17.84
CA ASP A 448 8.68 -9.39 -17.86
C ASP A 448 9.01 -8.88 -19.27
N SER A 449 8.96 -9.74 -20.29
CA SER A 449 9.13 -9.38 -21.71
C SER A 449 7.91 -8.68 -22.32
N THR A 450 7.29 -7.75 -21.58
CA THR A 450 6.11 -6.99 -22.00
C THR A 450 6.28 -5.48 -21.84
N THR A 451 5.47 -4.71 -22.58
CA THR A 451 5.36 -3.26 -22.37
C THR A 451 4.35 -2.87 -21.29
N VAL A 452 3.52 -3.80 -20.80
CA VAL A 452 2.51 -3.54 -19.76
C VAL A 452 3.15 -3.06 -18.46
N LYS A 453 2.52 -2.08 -17.81
CA LYS A 453 2.89 -1.51 -16.51
C LYS A 453 1.90 -1.91 -15.42
N GLY A 454 2.39 -2.00 -14.20
CA GLY A 454 1.61 -2.41 -13.04
C GLY A 454 2.41 -2.32 -11.75
N PRO A 455 1.74 -2.36 -10.58
CA PRO A 455 2.42 -2.36 -9.30
C PRO A 455 3.24 -3.65 -9.13
N TYR A 456 4.40 -3.54 -8.48
CA TYR A 456 5.20 -4.70 -8.11
C TYR A 456 4.43 -5.61 -7.12
N PRO A 457 4.43 -6.95 -7.27
CA PRO A 457 5.16 -7.73 -8.28
C PRO A 457 4.37 -8.12 -9.54
N ILE A 458 3.17 -7.55 -9.81
CA ILE A 458 2.39 -7.90 -11.02
C ILE A 458 3.23 -7.69 -12.28
N THR A 459 3.91 -6.56 -12.38
CA THR A 459 5.01 -6.35 -13.32
C THR A 459 6.26 -6.04 -12.52
N GLY A 460 7.39 -6.60 -12.93
CA GLY A 460 8.66 -6.44 -12.24
C GLY A 460 9.80 -6.11 -13.19
N SER A 461 11.02 -6.11 -12.66
CA SER A 461 12.23 -5.95 -13.46
C SER A 461 12.35 -7.05 -14.52
N LEU A 462 12.92 -6.71 -15.67
CA LEU A 462 13.33 -7.68 -16.68
C LEU A 462 14.47 -8.56 -16.15
N TRP A 463 14.36 -9.87 -16.35
CA TRP A 463 15.36 -10.87 -15.99
C TRP A 463 16.24 -11.19 -17.21
N ASP A 464 17.48 -11.55 -16.93
CA ASP A 464 18.43 -12.04 -17.91
C ASP A 464 17.81 -13.24 -18.66
N THR A 465 17.75 -13.15 -19.99
CA THR A 465 17.02 -14.13 -20.83
C THR A 465 17.70 -15.50 -20.86
N GLU A 466 18.99 -15.57 -20.52
CA GLU A 466 19.76 -16.81 -20.44
C GLU A 466 19.80 -17.36 -19.00
N ARG A 467 20.07 -16.50 -18.01
CA ARG A 467 20.25 -16.93 -16.61
C ARG A 467 18.98 -16.92 -15.76
N GLY A 468 17.98 -16.12 -16.13
CA GLY A 468 16.75 -15.93 -15.37
C GLY A 468 16.95 -15.32 -13.97
N LYS A 469 15.95 -15.48 -13.10
CA LYS A 469 16.01 -15.04 -11.69
C LYS A 469 17.22 -15.70 -10.97
N PRO A 470 18.01 -14.95 -10.17
CA PRO A 470 17.81 -13.56 -9.74
C PRO A 470 18.61 -12.51 -10.55
N HIS A 471 19.06 -12.83 -11.76
CA HIS A 471 19.92 -11.94 -12.55
C HIS A 471 19.07 -10.92 -13.31
N LYS A 472 19.06 -9.66 -12.85
CA LYS A 472 18.25 -8.61 -13.47
C LYS A 472 18.94 -8.00 -14.68
N VAL A 473 18.17 -7.51 -15.64
CA VAL A 473 18.66 -6.62 -16.69
C VAL A 473 18.70 -5.21 -16.14
N GLN A 474 19.82 -4.52 -16.34
CA GLN A 474 20.01 -3.14 -15.93
C GLN A 474 20.52 -2.29 -17.08
N ILE A 475 20.04 -1.04 -17.14
CA ILE A 475 20.55 -0.03 -18.06
C ILE A 475 21.33 1.04 -17.29
N LEU A 476 22.32 1.63 -17.95
CA LEU A 476 23.07 2.75 -17.39
C LEU A 476 22.29 4.05 -17.64
N SER A 477 21.74 4.63 -16.58
CA SER A 477 21.05 5.92 -16.62
C SER A 477 21.56 6.84 -15.50
N ASN A 478 21.94 8.08 -15.85
CA ASN A 478 22.53 9.05 -14.92
C ASN A 478 23.74 8.50 -14.13
N ASN A 479 24.66 7.80 -14.81
CA ASN A 479 25.83 7.13 -14.23
C ASN A 479 25.51 6.08 -13.15
N LYS A 480 24.26 5.58 -13.09
CA LYS A 480 23.84 4.53 -12.17
C LYS A 480 23.15 3.41 -12.95
N TRP A 481 23.49 2.17 -12.62
CA TRP A 481 22.77 1.00 -13.11
C TRP A 481 21.40 0.93 -12.45
N GLN A 482 20.35 0.85 -13.27
CA GLN A 482 18.97 0.80 -12.83
C GLN A 482 18.27 -0.36 -13.54
N ASP A 483 17.34 -1.01 -12.82
CA ASP A 483 16.55 -2.10 -13.38
C ASP A 483 15.82 -1.67 -14.65
N ALA A 484 15.82 -2.56 -15.63
CA ALA A 484 15.28 -2.29 -16.96
C ALA A 484 13.88 -2.87 -17.13
N ARG A 485 13.14 -2.26 -18.06
CA ARG A 485 11.90 -2.78 -18.63
C ARG A 485 11.79 -2.40 -20.10
N ILE A 486 10.80 -2.97 -20.79
CA ILE A 486 10.57 -2.72 -22.20
C ILE A 486 9.53 -1.61 -22.37
N GLU A 487 9.82 -0.67 -23.25
CA GLU A 487 8.87 0.31 -23.76
C GLU A 487 8.81 0.30 -25.28
N THR A 488 7.69 0.78 -25.82
CA THR A 488 7.54 1.04 -27.25
C THR A 488 7.66 2.54 -27.52
N ASN A 489 8.40 2.90 -28.56
CA ASN A 489 8.54 4.27 -29.03
C ASN A 489 7.57 4.60 -30.18
N GLY A 490 6.61 3.71 -30.46
CA GLY A 490 5.78 3.74 -31.66
C GLY A 490 6.40 2.98 -32.83
N ASP A 491 5.60 2.73 -33.86
CA ASP A 491 6.02 2.10 -35.12
C ASP A 491 6.74 0.74 -34.99
N GLY A 492 6.48 -0.02 -33.91
CA GLY A 492 7.11 -1.33 -33.69
C GLY A 492 8.56 -1.26 -33.17
N VAL A 493 9.03 -0.08 -32.77
CA VAL A 493 10.36 0.09 -32.18
C VAL A 493 10.27 -0.10 -30.67
N PHE A 494 11.12 -0.97 -30.14
CA PHE A 494 11.21 -1.28 -28.71
C PHE A 494 12.54 -0.84 -28.12
N SER A 495 12.53 -0.46 -26.85
CA SER A 495 13.76 -0.12 -26.13
C SER A 495 13.68 -0.48 -24.66
N LEU A 496 14.84 -0.76 -24.08
CA LEU A 496 15.04 -0.88 -22.65
C LEU A 496 15.06 0.51 -22.01
N THR A 497 14.17 0.73 -21.06
CA THR A 497 14.09 1.96 -20.25
C THR A 497 14.17 1.64 -18.76
N ASN A 498 14.44 2.66 -17.94
CA ASN A 498 14.59 2.47 -16.50
C ASN A 498 13.21 2.25 -15.85
N LEU A 499 13.18 1.44 -14.80
CA LEU A 499 12.02 1.35 -13.93
C LEU A 499 11.86 2.67 -13.14
N ASP A 500 10.96 3.55 -13.57
CA ASP A 500 10.60 4.75 -12.82
C ASP A 500 9.43 4.50 -11.86
N THR A 501 9.02 5.53 -11.11
CA THR A 501 7.87 5.43 -10.21
C THR A 501 6.56 5.18 -10.97
N ASP A 502 6.40 5.77 -12.16
CA ASP A 502 5.17 5.67 -12.95
C ASP A 502 4.92 4.25 -13.49
N HIS A 503 5.96 3.44 -13.65
CA HIS A 503 5.85 2.01 -13.95
C HIS A 503 4.93 1.26 -12.98
N TYR A 504 4.88 1.68 -11.71
CA TYR A 504 4.12 0.97 -10.69
C TYR A 504 2.64 1.34 -10.64
N LYS A 505 2.13 2.14 -11.57
CA LYS A 505 0.69 2.38 -11.75
C LYS A 505 0.06 1.32 -12.64
N PHE A 506 -1.22 1.01 -12.42
CA PHE A 506 -1.95 0.10 -13.29
C PHE A 506 -2.18 0.72 -14.67
N ASP A 507 -1.82 -0.03 -15.71
CA ASP A 507 -2.19 0.31 -17.07
C ASP A 507 -3.68 0.10 -17.35
N ASP A 508 -4.15 0.73 -18.43
CA ASP A 508 -5.56 0.85 -18.79
C ASP A 508 -6.20 -0.52 -19.04
N VAL A 509 -5.40 -1.48 -19.55
CA VAL A 509 -5.82 -2.89 -19.65
C VAL A 509 -6.21 -3.48 -18.30
N PHE A 510 -5.44 -3.24 -17.24
CA PHE A 510 -5.76 -3.70 -15.90
C PHE A 510 -6.92 -2.94 -15.30
N LEU A 511 -7.01 -1.62 -15.51
CA LEU A 511 -8.12 -0.81 -15.02
C LEU A 511 -9.44 -1.25 -15.65
N TYR A 512 -9.45 -1.54 -16.95
CA TYR A 512 -10.59 -2.14 -17.65
C TYR A 512 -10.96 -3.50 -17.05
N MET A 513 -9.97 -4.39 -16.90
CA MET A 513 -10.22 -5.71 -16.29
C MET A 513 -10.78 -5.55 -14.88
N MET A 514 -10.28 -4.61 -14.06
CA MET A 514 -10.72 -4.48 -12.68
C MET A 514 -12.15 -3.95 -12.52
N GLY A 515 -12.62 -3.05 -13.39
CA GLY A 515 -13.75 -2.22 -12.97
C GLY A 515 -13.75 -0.79 -13.40
N PHE A 516 -12.57 -0.24 -13.52
CA PHE A 516 -12.34 1.16 -13.24
C PHE A 516 -12.28 2.01 -14.49
N MET A 517 -12.28 1.36 -15.66
CA MET A 517 -12.23 2.01 -16.95
C MET A 517 -13.23 1.37 -17.92
N SER A 518 -13.87 2.19 -18.74
CA SER A 518 -14.74 1.72 -19.82
C SER A 518 -13.92 1.01 -20.90
N TYR A 519 -14.59 0.19 -21.71
CA TYR A 519 -13.95 -0.43 -22.88
C TYR A 519 -13.42 0.62 -23.85
N GLU A 520 -14.22 1.67 -24.08
CA GLU A 520 -13.94 2.76 -25.01
C GLU A 520 -12.71 3.57 -24.58
N ASP A 521 -12.59 3.88 -23.29
CA ASP A 521 -11.44 4.62 -22.75
C ASP A 521 -10.16 3.77 -22.82
N ALA A 522 -10.26 2.47 -22.52
CA ALA A 522 -9.10 1.58 -22.54
C ALA A 522 -8.65 1.16 -23.95
N LEU A 523 -9.43 1.51 -24.99
CA LEU A 523 -9.16 1.14 -26.38
C LEU A 523 -7.97 1.87 -27.02
N SER A 524 -7.58 3.01 -26.45
CA SER A 524 -6.52 3.86 -27.01
C SER A 524 -5.13 3.24 -26.86
N GLU A 525 -4.94 2.42 -25.84
CA GLU A 525 -3.63 1.87 -25.48
C GLU A 525 -3.34 0.55 -26.21
N LYS A 526 -2.08 0.41 -26.63
CA LYS A 526 -1.55 -0.78 -27.27
C LYS A 526 -0.40 -1.35 -26.46
N TYR A 527 -0.41 -2.66 -26.29
CA TYR A 527 0.60 -3.39 -25.54
C TYR A 527 1.25 -4.45 -26.41
N TYR A 528 2.47 -4.81 -26.03
CA TYR A 528 3.27 -5.79 -26.74
C TYR A 528 3.85 -6.81 -25.78
N TYR A 529 3.95 -8.05 -26.22
CA TYR A 529 4.74 -9.10 -25.62
C TYR A 529 5.79 -9.56 -26.63
N LEU A 530 7.06 -9.55 -26.22
CA LEU A 530 8.18 -9.98 -27.05
C LEU A 530 8.48 -11.45 -26.74
N GLU A 531 8.11 -12.32 -27.68
CA GLU A 531 8.33 -13.76 -27.57
C GLU A 531 9.80 -14.09 -27.87
N GLU A 532 10.43 -14.92 -27.02
CA GLU A 532 11.83 -15.36 -27.17
C GLU A 532 12.80 -14.17 -27.35
N LEU A 533 12.71 -13.19 -26.43
CA LEU A 533 13.61 -12.03 -26.40
C LEU A 533 15.08 -12.45 -26.21
N ASP A 534 15.97 -11.88 -27.01
CA ASP A 534 17.42 -12.05 -26.98
C ASP A 534 18.13 -10.73 -26.67
N LEU A 535 18.80 -10.67 -25.53
CA LEU A 535 19.60 -9.53 -25.07
C LEU A 535 21.10 -9.83 -25.07
N SER A 536 21.55 -10.72 -25.97
CA SER A 536 22.95 -11.12 -26.11
C SER A 536 23.92 -9.97 -26.45
N ASN A 537 23.41 -8.82 -26.90
CA ASN A 537 24.19 -7.60 -27.09
C ASN A 537 24.61 -6.93 -25.77
N CYS A 538 23.90 -7.20 -24.67
CA CYS A 538 24.26 -6.70 -23.34
C CYS A 538 25.44 -7.49 -22.74
N THR A 539 26.13 -6.87 -21.78
CA THR A 539 27.30 -7.48 -21.13
C THR A 539 26.91 -8.26 -19.88
N THR A 540 27.27 -9.54 -19.82
CA THR A 540 27.06 -10.38 -18.63
C THR A 540 27.94 -9.92 -17.48
N GLY A 541 27.34 -9.28 -16.48
CA GLY A 541 27.96 -8.95 -15.20
C GLY A 541 27.84 -10.08 -14.17
N ALA A 542 28.57 -9.94 -13.06
CA ALA A 542 28.60 -10.95 -12.00
C ALA A 542 27.21 -11.24 -11.39
N GLN A 543 26.38 -10.21 -11.23
CA GLN A 543 25.04 -10.33 -10.66
C GLN A 543 23.93 -10.04 -11.67
N ASN A 544 24.16 -9.14 -12.62
CA ASN A 544 23.13 -8.60 -13.52
C ASN A 544 23.60 -8.65 -14.98
N LEU A 545 22.65 -8.55 -15.91
CA LEU A 545 22.92 -8.28 -17.32
C LEU A 545 22.97 -6.76 -17.53
N LEU A 546 24.05 -6.26 -18.12
CA LEU A 546 24.35 -4.83 -18.18
C LEU A 546 24.24 -4.32 -19.61
N CYS A 547 23.20 -3.54 -19.91
CA CYS A 547 22.95 -2.98 -21.23
C CYS A 547 23.44 -1.52 -21.29
N SER A 548 24.43 -1.26 -22.14
CA SER A 548 24.96 0.09 -22.35
C SER A 548 23.98 0.96 -23.13
N ALA A 549 24.18 2.29 -23.18
CA ALA A 549 23.25 3.19 -23.87
C ALA A 549 23.05 2.83 -25.35
N GLN A 550 24.08 2.26 -25.99
CA GLN A 550 24.05 1.81 -27.39
C GLN A 550 23.24 0.52 -27.58
N ASP A 551 23.08 -0.27 -26.51
CA ASP A 551 22.43 -1.59 -26.53
C ASP A 551 20.99 -1.54 -25.98
N THR A 552 20.44 -0.32 -25.80
CA THR A 552 19.09 -0.12 -25.26
C THR A 552 17.99 -0.28 -26.31
N VAL A 553 18.30 -0.13 -27.59
CA VAL A 553 17.33 -0.36 -28.67
C VAL A 553 17.23 -1.87 -28.90
N ILE A 554 16.00 -2.38 -28.96
CA ILE A 554 15.73 -3.81 -29.24
C ILE A 554 15.38 -3.92 -30.73
N GLU A 555 16.27 -4.55 -31.48
CA GLU A 555 16.10 -4.76 -32.93
C GLU A 555 15.12 -5.90 -33.24
N GLU A 556 14.54 -5.92 -34.46
CA GLU A 556 13.62 -6.99 -34.90
C GLU A 556 14.25 -8.38 -34.88
N THR A 557 15.58 -8.47 -34.92
CA THR A 557 16.34 -9.73 -34.84
C THR A 557 16.47 -10.27 -33.42
N GLN A 558 16.15 -9.46 -32.41
CA GLN A 558 16.30 -9.77 -30.99
C GLN A 558 15.05 -10.34 -30.35
N TYR A 559 14.02 -10.65 -31.14
CA TYR A 559 12.84 -11.37 -30.66
C TYR A 559 12.26 -12.17 -31.81
N LYS A 560 11.57 -13.25 -31.49
CA LYS A 560 10.93 -14.08 -32.52
C LYS A 560 9.67 -13.44 -33.08
N ASN A 561 8.82 -12.94 -32.19
CA ASN A 561 7.57 -12.25 -32.54
C ASN A 561 7.28 -11.11 -31.56
N ALA A 562 6.83 -9.97 -32.08
CA ALA A 562 6.20 -8.92 -31.28
C ALA A 562 4.68 -9.09 -31.34
N ILE A 563 4.09 -9.57 -30.24
CA ILE A 563 2.67 -9.90 -30.16
C ILE A 563 1.91 -8.68 -29.64
N GLU A 564 1.25 -7.96 -30.54
CA GLU A 564 0.39 -6.81 -30.21
C GLU A 564 -0.93 -7.26 -29.58
N PHE A 565 -1.35 -6.57 -28.52
CA PHE A 565 -2.68 -6.74 -27.94
C PHE A 565 -3.24 -5.46 -27.34
N THR A 566 -4.57 -5.43 -27.23
CA THR A 566 -5.39 -4.36 -26.67
C THR A 566 -6.52 -4.98 -25.83
N VAL A 567 -7.33 -4.16 -25.17
CA VAL A 567 -8.56 -4.63 -24.50
C VAL A 567 -9.57 -5.27 -25.48
N LYS A 568 -9.49 -4.99 -26.79
CA LYS A 568 -10.26 -5.70 -27.81
C LYS A 568 -9.91 -7.19 -27.85
N ASN A 569 -8.64 -7.53 -27.64
CA ASN A 569 -8.21 -8.93 -27.58
C ASN A 569 -8.78 -9.61 -26.33
N ILE A 570 -8.89 -8.91 -25.19
CA ILE A 570 -9.56 -9.43 -23.99
C ILE A 570 -11.02 -9.75 -24.33
N LEU A 571 -11.74 -8.77 -24.89
CA LEU A 571 -13.14 -8.92 -25.29
C LEU A 571 -13.35 -10.09 -26.28
N SER A 572 -12.49 -10.23 -27.29
CA SER A 572 -12.62 -11.30 -28.27
C SER A 572 -12.28 -12.68 -27.70
N THR A 573 -11.37 -12.75 -26.72
CA THR A 573 -10.91 -14.01 -26.13
C THR A 573 -11.86 -14.51 -25.06
N TYR A 574 -12.30 -13.62 -24.18
CA TYR A 574 -13.01 -13.97 -22.96
C TYR A 574 -14.48 -13.54 -22.98
N GLY A 575 -14.85 -12.59 -23.84
CA GLY A 575 -16.20 -12.04 -23.92
C GLY A 575 -16.33 -10.70 -23.19
N SER A 576 -17.52 -10.10 -23.26
CA SER A 576 -17.80 -8.85 -22.56
C SER A 576 -17.75 -9.06 -21.06
N ARG A 577 -17.26 -8.05 -20.36
CA ARG A 577 -17.32 -7.97 -18.92
C ARG A 577 -18.78 -7.91 -18.46
N ASP A 578 -19.23 -8.96 -17.77
CA ASP A 578 -20.63 -9.12 -17.34
C ASP A 578 -20.65 -9.57 -15.87
N PRO A 579 -20.84 -8.64 -14.91
CA PRO A 579 -20.85 -8.97 -13.49
C PRO A 579 -22.15 -9.73 -13.13
N VAL A 580 -22.00 -10.85 -12.42
CA VAL A 580 -23.14 -11.62 -11.88
C VAL A 580 -23.92 -10.82 -10.84
N TYR A 581 -23.21 -9.95 -10.11
CA TYR A 581 -23.77 -9.04 -9.12
C TYR A 581 -23.91 -7.63 -9.71
N SER A 582 -24.27 -6.65 -8.90
CA SER A 582 -24.33 -5.24 -9.33
C SER A 582 -23.09 -4.85 -10.12
N GLU A 583 -23.23 -3.96 -11.11
CA GLU A 583 -22.08 -3.40 -11.83
C GLU A 583 -20.98 -3.05 -10.84
N ALA A 584 -19.78 -3.58 -11.08
CA ALA A 584 -18.67 -3.37 -10.17
C ALA A 584 -18.44 -1.87 -10.04
N THR A 585 -18.71 -1.35 -8.84
CA THR A 585 -18.50 0.05 -8.54
C THR A 585 -17.02 0.37 -8.69
N THR A 586 -16.70 1.59 -9.13
CA THR A 586 -15.33 2.12 -9.02
C THR A 586 -14.91 2.32 -7.57
N HIS A 587 -15.84 2.12 -6.62
CA HIS A 587 -15.60 2.07 -5.20
C HIS A 587 -15.46 0.63 -4.70
N LEU A 588 -14.46 0.35 -3.86
CA LEU A 588 -14.27 -0.95 -3.22
C LEU A 588 -14.50 -0.88 -1.71
N ASN A 589 -15.29 -1.81 -1.21
CA ASN A 589 -15.40 -2.08 0.23
C ASN A 589 -14.35 -3.14 0.60
N ALA A 590 -13.25 -2.71 1.20
CA ALA A 590 -12.09 -3.56 1.47
C ALA A 590 -11.49 -3.26 2.85
N PRO A 591 -12.18 -3.65 3.94
CA PRO A 591 -11.71 -3.37 5.29
C PRO A 591 -10.27 -3.86 5.52
N ALA A 592 -9.45 -2.96 6.06
CA ALA A 592 -8.10 -3.25 6.53
C ALA A 592 -8.14 -3.57 8.02
N ILE A 593 -8.03 -4.85 8.34
CA ILE A 593 -8.19 -5.37 9.70
C ILE A 593 -6.83 -5.67 10.28
N VAL A 594 -6.43 -4.83 11.23
CA VAL A 594 -5.22 -4.99 12.03
C VAL A 594 -5.45 -6.08 13.06
N LEU A 595 -4.61 -7.11 13.03
CA LEU A 595 -4.69 -8.28 13.90
C LEU A 595 -3.73 -8.10 15.07
N SER A 596 -4.24 -8.07 16.30
CA SER A 596 -3.42 -7.92 17.51
C SER A 596 -3.74 -8.96 18.58
N GLU A 597 -2.76 -9.28 19.42
CA GLU A 597 -2.95 -10.22 20.53
C GLU A 597 -3.99 -9.72 21.55
N SER A 598 -3.94 -8.42 21.82
CA SER A 598 -4.75 -7.73 22.80
C SER A 598 -5.31 -6.45 22.20
N VAL A 599 -6.19 -5.77 22.94
CA VAL A 599 -6.79 -4.50 22.51
C VAL A 599 -5.67 -3.53 22.09
N PRO A 600 -5.71 -2.98 20.87
CA PRO A 600 -4.65 -2.11 20.37
C PRO A 600 -4.55 -0.84 21.22
N SER A 601 -3.32 -0.32 21.35
CA SER A 601 -3.11 0.97 21.99
C SER A 601 -3.67 2.11 21.13
N ASP A 602 -4.01 3.24 21.75
CA ASP A 602 -4.41 4.47 21.06
C ASP A 602 -3.39 4.88 19.99
N ALA A 603 -2.09 4.70 20.24
CA ALA A 603 -1.05 4.98 19.25
C ALA A 603 -1.09 4.02 18.04
N SER A 604 -1.38 2.73 18.26
CA SER A 604 -1.56 1.76 17.18
C SER A 604 -2.80 2.08 16.34
N ILE A 605 -3.89 2.48 17.00
CA ILE A 605 -5.13 2.90 16.33
C ILE A 605 -4.85 4.11 15.44
N VAL A 606 -4.24 5.16 16.00
CA VAL A 606 -3.88 6.38 15.25
C VAL A 606 -2.95 6.07 14.08
N TRP A 607 -1.92 5.24 14.30
CA TRP A 607 -0.97 4.89 13.24
C TRP A 607 -1.66 4.25 12.04
N HIS A 608 -2.49 3.23 12.27
CA HIS A 608 -3.14 2.51 11.18
C HIS A 608 -4.27 3.33 10.55
N ASP A 609 -4.97 4.17 11.32
CA ASP A 609 -5.93 5.12 10.77
C ASP A 609 -5.26 6.11 9.80
N LEU A 610 -4.13 6.71 10.18
CA LEU A 610 -3.34 7.58 9.31
C LEU A 610 -2.78 6.85 8.08
N LEU A 611 -2.25 5.64 8.27
CA LEU A 611 -1.68 4.84 7.18
C LEU A 611 -2.72 4.52 6.11
N PHE A 612 -3.92 4.08 6.52
CA PHE A 612 -4.97 3.72 5.59
C PHE A 612 -5.78 4.91 5.07
N ASP A 613 -5.86 6.05 5.78
CA ASP A 613 -6.30 7.31 5.17
C ASP A 613 -5.32 7.73 4.06
N TRP A 614 -4.03 7.76 4.38
CA TRP A 614 -2.99 8.12 3.42
C TRP A 614 -3.03 7.22 2.19
N TRP A 615 -3.02 5.90 2.40
CA TRP A 615 -3.00 4.93 1.31
C TRP A 615 -4.31 4.95 0.51
N GLY A 616 -5.47 5.02 1.16
CA GLY A 616 -6.78 4.91 0.52
C GLY A 616 -7.28 6.18 -0.15
N THR A 617 -6.98 7.37 0.41
CA THR A 617 -7.65 8.63 0.03
C THR A 617 -6.73 9.64 -0.64
N LYS A 618 -5.43 9.65 -0.32
CA LYS A 618 -4.48 10.63 -0.85
C LYS A 618 -3.95 10.20 -2.21
N GLU A 619 -3.32 11.15 -2.90
CA GLU A 619 -2.58 10.92 -4.14
C GLU A 619 -1.10 11.15 -3.86
N GLY A 620 -0.26 10.17 -4.18
CA GLY A 620 1.16 10.23 -3.87
C GLY A 620 1.88 8.89 -3.97
N TYR A 621 3.18 8.95 -3.70
CA TYR A 621 4.11 7.83 -3.71
C TYR A 621 5.03 7.92 -2.48
N LYS A 622 5.16 6.83 -1.73
CA LYS A 622 6.19 6.66 -0.69
C LYS A 622 6.73 5.22 -0.74
N ALA A 623 7.99 5.06 -1.15
CA ALA A 623 8.63 3.76 -1.29
C ALA A 623 8.54 2.90 -0.01
N ASN A 624 8.77 3.52 1.17
CA ASN A 624 8.71 2.84 2.48
C ASN A 624 7.32 2.30 2.85
N TYR A 625 6.27 2.69 2.10
CA TYR A 625 4.89 2.25 2.31
C TYR A 625 4.33 1.55 1.08
N GLY A 626 5.18 0.82 0.34
CA GLY A 626 4.76 0.04 -0.82
C GLY A 626 4.53 0.87 -2.09
N GLY A 627 4.99 2.12 -2.12
CA GLY A 627 4.98 2.97 -3.30
C GLY A 627 3.71 3.81 -3.44
N HIS A 628 2.96 3.61 -4.51
CA HIS A 628 1.77 4.42 -4.81
C HIS A 628 0.63 4.20 -3.81
N THR A 629 -0.06 5.27 -3.47
CA THR A 629 -1.40 5.24 -2.84
C THR A 629 -2.43 4.62 -3.78
N TRP A 630 -3.56 4.13 -3.28
CA TRP A 630 -4.63 3.51 -4.08
C TRP A 630 -5.17 4.44 -5.17
N LYS A 631 -5.39 5.72 -4.84
CA LYS A 631 -5.84 6.71 -5.83
C LYS A 631 -4.78 6.92 -6.91
N SER A 632 -3.50 7.00 -6.54
CA SER A 632 -2.40 7.17 -7.49
C SER A 632 -2.17 5.94 -8.36
N VAL A 633 -2.23 4.73 -7.80
CA VAL A 633 -1.98 3.47 -8.53
C VAL A 633 -3.08 3.19 -9.55
N THR A 634 -4.30 3.65 -9.27
CA THR A 634 -5.47 3.51 -10.16
C THR A 634 -5.71 4.71 -11.07
N LYS A 635 -4.77 5.67 -11.15
CA LYS A 635 -4.91 6.90 -11.96
C LYS A 635 -6.19 7.70 -11.62
N GLY A 636 -6.62 7.66 -10.35
CA GLY A 636 -7.85 8.30 -9.86
C GLY A 636 -9.15 7.66 -10.33
N LYS A 637 -9.09 6.48 -10.97
CA LYS A 637 -10.26 5.78 -11.53
C LYS A 637 -11.02 4.95 -10.51
N ALA A 638 -10.42 4.69 -9.34
CA ALA A 638 -11.06 3.94 -8.27
C ALA A 638 -10.92 4.64 -6.91
N THR A 639 -11.82 4.28 -6.01
CA THR A 639 -11.81 4.66 -4.60
C THR A 639 -11.95 3.40 -3.73
N ILE A 640 -11.58 3.49 -2.46
CA ILE A 640 -11.59 2.35 -1.55
C ILE A 640 -11.97 2.81 -0.14
N SER A 641 -12.73 1.97 0.55
CA SER A 641 -13.01 2.10 1.99
C SER A 641 -12.33 0.97 2.74
N THR A 642 -11.50 1.35 3.72
CA THR A 642 -10.69 0.44 4.53
C THR A 642 -11.11 0.39 6.00
N GLY A 643 -11.93 1.33 6.45
CA GLY A 643 -12.55 1.34 7.79
C GLY A 643 -14.07 1.23 7.72
N TYR A 644 -14.73 1.74 8.76
CA TYR A 644 -16.19 1.77 8.87
C TYR A 644 -16.73 3.16 8.50
N ARG A 645 -17.46 3.25 7.39
CA ARG A 645 -18.07 4.49 6.86
C ARG A 645 -19.54 4.31 6.52
#